data_AF-A0A100XWY1-F1
#
_entry.id   AF-A0A100XWY1-F1
#
_cell.length_a   1.000
_cell.length_b   1.000
_cell.length_c   1.000
_cell.angle_alpha   90.00
_cell.angle_beta   90.00
_cell.angle_gamma   90.00
#
_symmetry.space_group_name_H-M   'P 1'
#
loop_
_entity.id
_entity.type
_entity.pdbx_description
1 polymer ?
#
loop_
_entity_poly.entity_id
_entity_poly.type
_entity_poly.pdbx_seq_one_letter_code
_entity_poly.pdbx_strand_id
1 'polypeptide(L)'
;MAFDDEKKKKPTSWIDEILNGEGDLLENMLTSSKKTAPKEEKKEPERKKSGEKEAPAAPFPIAGSGGIDLQEILSKPTTPEEAAQSRPTGADLLGEIFSTAPPREEPKPKAKPTSPPPSTLQDILSTFPPAEETKYVGKAEVLDAYGNVRILRVKGEPVPIYEIRLPKLSREEEELLRLIKERAITELQIDPTAFPNPEERRRVFMNAIRKMLKSAAPHFSEGRIEVLADMIVQVMIGYGKLDPLVRDDNLEEVMVIGTNRPVYVWHRRFNMCKTNIVFEEEKEILNIIERIAREVGRRIDQQSPLLDARLPDGSRVNATIPPISLDGPTITIRKFKKDPLTIIDLIKYGTMNTDIAALLWIFVDGLGVKPANVLVAGGTGSGKTTTLNSLGMFIPPSERVITIEDTAELQLPVEHWVRLETRPPNVEGKGEITMDDLVKNTLRMRPDRIIVGEVRGPEARTMFTAMNTGHNGALYDFSVIQLSDGRFVLIGDLIDELFEKYSDRVETYKDLEYIVLDEKDRFEVVSVGPDLNAGKHIVSRVWRRKVRPGEKLIRVRTRTGNEVILTKTHPFFVFSDGDVVRKEAEKLKPGDRVAVMRKPPRPPQRKAIVSPEVYARISDYYLVPNGEGLVKVPNDGIPPEMAQYLISVNSKPVRIVREVDEKLSYAVGVILGDGYISSNGYYVSATFDDSSYMNAFTSALSEFLPESEPEIKRNEGYTVVTYGSKIFAEFLHRAFRIPKGRKENLDVPDLVLSNDELLRYFIAGLFDADGYVDENGPAVILTTKSENLARKVWYALQRLGIISTVSRVRNKGYKEGVIFRVTVRGVDDIIRFNRSIPLRHSRKKAKLEELIRKYRPHRGKRTDRVPISPSMLEPIRGRLNLRVSELSKLATSHASEKVSESLIRHVEKGRVKEIRRSALKGIALALQQVAKDLNDDEAWIQAKRLELIADGDVYWDEVVSVDEVEPVELGIEYLYDLTVEEDHNYVANGILVSNCMGTIHANSARETVIRLESPPMSVPRIMIPALDIIIMQVRFHSRKKGTIRRITEIAEISGVEGESIQLNKLYKYDPAKDELVSTGVPSRTLNLLAHHTGMSVSELELEKEKRKIILDWMIERGIRSIEKVGYYIRQFYIDEESLLKKIEAEGSTETSRQIRTLI
;
A
#
# COMPACT_ATOMS: atom_id res chain seq x y z
N MET A 1 -77.59 -49.82 -2.40
CA MET A 1 -79.05 -49.91 -2.57
C MET A 1 -79.64 -48.59 -2.11
N ALA A 2 -80.54 -47.98 -2.90
CA ALA A 2 -81.35 -46.80 -2.56
C ALA A 2 -80.60 -45.49 -2.24
N PHE A 3 -81.20 -44.30 -2.36
CA PHE A 3 -82.10 -43.71 -3.38
C PHE A 3 -82.35 -42.24 -2.95
N ASP A 4 -82.25 -41.27 -3.88
CA ASP A 4 -82.87 -39.92 -3.96
C ASP A 4 -82.98 -39.00 -2.69
N ASP A 5 -83.25 -37.68 -2.74
CA ASP A 5 -83.51 -36.75 -3.85
C ASP A 5 -82.96 -35.32 -3.54
N GLU A 6 -83.09 -34.38 -4.48
CA GLU A 6 -82.74 -32.96 -4.36
C GLU A 6 -83.57 -32.17 -3.31
N LYS A 7 -82.98 -31.11 -2.70
CA LYS A 7 -83.21 -29.71 -3.16
C LYS A 7 -82.39 -28.61 -2.48
N LYS A 8 -82.26 -27.50 -3.20
CA LYS A 8 -81.43 -26.31 -2.90
C LYS A 8 -82.04 -25.40 -1.82
N LYS A 9 -81.18 -24.82 -0.98
CA LYS A 9 -81.29 -23.43 -0.48
C LYS A 9 -79.90 -22.82 -0.30
N LYS A 10 -79.80 -21.49 -0.33
CA LYS A 10 -78.52 -20.76 -0.18
C LYS A 10 -78.04 -20.82 1.28
N PRO A 11 -76.73 -20.95 1.56
CA PRO A 11 -76.20 -20.59 2.86
C PRO A 11 -76.21 -19.06 3.03
N THR A 12 -76.81 -18.57 4.11
CA THR A 12 -76.49 -17.26 4.69
C THR A 12 -75.10 -17.31 5.35
N SER A 13 -74.52 -16.15 5.62
CA SER A 13 -73.17 -16.08 6.19
C SER A 13 -73.17 -16.39 7.68
N TRP A 14 -72.15 -17.13 8.13
CA TRP A 14 -71.82 -17.41 9.54
C TRP A 14 -71.45 -16.16 10.38
N ILE A 15 -71.55 -14.97 9.80
CA ILE A 15 -71.24 -13.68 10.43
C ILE A 15 -72.32 -13.25 11.44
N ASP A 16 -73.57 -13.68 11.25
CA ASP A 16 -74.72 -13.15 11.99
C ASP A 16 -74.84 -13.69 13.44
N GLU A 17 -74.14 -14.77 13.80
CA GLU A 17 -74.20 -15.36 15.16
C GLU A 17 -73.12 -14.82 16.13
N ILE A 18 -72.06 -14.16 15.65
CA ILE A 18 -70.91 -13.73 16.48
C ILE A 18 -71.12 -12.35 17.13
N LEU A 19 -72.09 -11.55 16.66
CA LEU A 19 -72.24 -10.13 17.02
C LEU A 19 -73.00 -9.85 18.33
N ASN A 20 -73.31 -10.84 19.17
CA ASN A 20 -74.06 -10.65 20.42
C ASN A 20 -73.43 -11.39 21.62
N GLY A 21 -72.74 -10.66 22.50
CA GLY A 21 -72.26 -11.17 23.81
C GLY A 21 -71.12 -10.34 24.40
N GLU A 22 -71.36 -9.66 25.52
CA GLU A 22 -70.40 -8.77 26.20
C GLU A 22 -69.93 -9.32 27.56
N GLY A 23 -68.79 -8.80 28.05
CA GLY A 23 -68.41 -8.80 29.48
C GLY A 23 -67.40 -9.87 29.95
N ASP A 24 -66.58 -9.62 30.99
CA ASP A 24 -66.28 -8.33 31.63
C ASP A 24 -64.93 -8.33 32.41
N LEU A 25 -64.63 -7.20 33.06
CA LEU A 25 -63.40 -6.71 33.69
C LEU A 25 -62.67 -7.55 34.77
N LEU A 26 -61.33 -7.47 34.68
CA LEU A 26 -60.33 -7.11 35.70
C LEU A 26 -60.52 -7.34 37.23
N GLU A 27 -59.38 -7.72 37.83
CA GLU A 27 -58.80 -7.29 39.14
C GLU A 27 -58.91 -8.15 40.43
N ASN A 28 -57.78 -8.18 41.15
CA ASN A 28 -57.55 -8.45 42.59
C ASN A 28 -57.84 -9.84 43.22
N MET A 29 -56.77 -10.60 43.52
CA MET A 29 -56.22 -10.83 44.89
C MET A 29 -54.95 -11.71 44.81
N LEU A 30 -53.76 -11.25 45.25
CA LEU A 30 -53.15 -11.37 46.60
C LEU A 30 -52.82 -12.83 47.01
N THR A 31 -51.61 -13.21 47.47
CA THR A 31 -50.44 -12.50 48.08
C THR A 31 -49.09 -13.04 47.48
N SER A 32 -47.83 -12.86 47.94
CA SER A 32 -47.24 -12.45 49.24
C SER A 32 -45.77 -11.91 49.20
N SER A 33 -45.14 -11.93 50.38
CA SER A 33 -43.76 -11.63 50.87
C SER A 33 -42.52 -12.11 50.06
N LYS A 34 -41.29 -11.54 50.23
CA LYS A 34 -40.67 -10.38 50.96
C LYS A 34 -39.27 -10.12 50.28
N LYS A 35 -38.77 -8.91 49.98
CA LYS A 35 -38.31 -7.72 50.77
C LYS A 35 -37.00 -7.92 51.57
N THR A 36 -36.06 -6.97 51.68
CA THR A 36 -35.94 -5.51 51.27
C THR A 36 -34.75 -5.29 50.28
N ALA A 37 -34.24 -4.13 49.80
CA ALA A 37 -34.24 -2.67 50.11
C ALA A 37 -33.36 -2.23 51.33
N PRO A 38 -32.78 -1.00 51.43
CA PRO A 38 -32.97 0.27 50.65
C PRO A 38 -31.78 0.68 49.73
N LYS A 39 -31.80 1.66 48.80
CA LYS A 39 -32.46 3.03 48.66
C LYS A 39 -31.77 4.15 49.48
N GLU A 40 -31.83 5.47 49.19
CA GLU A 40 -32.67 6.41 48.37
C GLU A 40 -31.75 7.65 47.97
N GLU A 41 -31.98 8.61 47.04
CA GLU A 41 -32.81 8.79 45.81
C GLU A 41 -32.20 9.91 44.88
N LYS A 42 -32.86 11.07 44.58
CA LYS A 42 -32.35 12.25 43.76
C LYS A 42 -33.07 13.60 44.05
N LYS A 43 -32.38 14.76 44.08
CA LYS A 43 -32.69 16.08 43.39
C LYS A 43 -31.97 17.34 44.01
N GLU A 44 -31.98 18.46 43.25
CA GLU A 44 -31.38 19.80 43.53
C GLU A 44 -32.21 20.69 44.50
N PRO A 45 -31.71 21.86 44.98
CA PRO A 45 -31.94 23.14 44.25
C PRO A 45 -30.90 24.31 44.38
N GLU A 46 -30.78 25.08 43.28
CA GLU A 46 -30.55 26.55 43.12
C GLU A 46 -29.57 27.44 43.96
N ARG A 47 -28.74 28.20 43.19
CA ARG A 47 -28.27 29.63 43.38
C ARG A 47 -27.14 29.93 44.39
N LYS A 48 -26.25 30.93 44.19
CA LYS A 48 -26.21 32.07 43.21
C LYS A 48 -24.78 32.66 43.02
N LYS A 49 -24.50 33.24 41.84
CA LYS A 49 -23.39 34.19 41.47
C LYS A 49 -21.94 33.63 41.44
N SER A 50 -21.01 34.11 40.60
CA SER A 50 -21.09 35.02 39.42
C SER A 50 -19.77 35.11 38.61
N GLY A 51 -19.86 35.10 37.26
CA GLY A 51 -18.87 35.67 36.31
C GLY A 51 -17.51 34.95 36.17
N GLU A 52 -16.72 35.15 35.10
CA GLU A 52 -17.03 35.63 33.74
C GLU A 52 -15.95 35.12 32.73
N LYS A 53 -15.83 35.68 31.52
CA LYS A 53 -15.11 35.12 30.37
C LYS A 53 -13.69 35.66 30.12
N GLU A 54 -12.85 34.79 29.55
CA GLU A 54 -11.82 35.04 28.50
C GLU A 54 -10.67 36.07 28.74
N ALA A 55 -9.66 36.02 27.87
CA ALA A 55 -8.33 36.65 27.94
C ALA A 55 -8.34 38.16 27.57
N PRO A 56 -7.22 38.94 27.53
CA PRO A 56 -5.78 38.55 27.55
C PRO A 56 -4.79 39.52 28.26
N ALA A 57 -3.49 39.38 27.93
CA ALA A 57 -2.39 40.36 27.99
C ALA A 57 -1.63 40.59 29.33
N ALA A 58 -0.37 41.03 29.18
CA ALA A 58 0.57 41.37 30.26
C ALA A 58 0.62 42.89 30.51
N PRO A 59 1.20 43.36 31.65
CA PRO A 59 2.62 43.76 31.60
C PRO A 59 3.45 43.55 32.90
N PHE A 60 4.77 43.76 32.79
CA PHE A 60 5.74 44.10 33.86
C PHE A 60 5.40 45.46 34.54
N PRO A 61 5.97 45.91 35.70
CA PRO A 61 7.38 45.70 36.12
C PRO A 61 7.83 45.78 37.62
N ILE A 62 9.13 45.45 37.85
CA ILE A 62 10.13 46.09 38.76
C ILE A 62 10.05 46.01 40.32
N ALA A 63 11.15 45.47 40.89
CA ALA A 63 11.89 45.75 42.15
C ALA A 63 11.18 45.79 43.55
N GLY A 64 11.87 45.51 44.66
CA GLY A 64 13.26 45.02 44.84
C GLY A 64 13.79 45.20 46.28
N SER A 65 15.01 44.69 46.55
CA SER A 65 15.71 44.62 47.87
C SER A 65 15.04 43.72 48.93
N GLY A 66 15.77 43.12 49.88
CA GLY A 66 17.23 43.02 50.02
C GLY A 66 17.70 42.95 51.48
N GLY A 67 17.99 41.74 51.99
CA GLY A 67 18.56 41.52 53.32
C GLY A 67 18.27 40.10 53.84
N ILE A 68 19.28 39.43 54.39
CA ILE A 68 19.19 38.12 55.06
C ILE A 68 19.84 38.28 56.43
N ASP A 69 19.15 37.84 57.49
CA ASP A 69 19.73 37.83 58.85
C ASP A 69 20.60 36.59 59.06
N LEU A 70 21.71 36.74 59.76
CA LEU A 70 22.78 35.75 59.87
C LEU A 70 22.66 34.84 61.10
N GLN A 71 21.63 35.02 61.94
CA GLN A 71 21.45 34.19 63.15
C GLN A 71 20.65 32.90 62.92
N GLU A 72 19.81 32.81 61.88
CA GLU A 72 18.91 31.66 61.66
C GLU A 72 19.62 30.42 61.08
N ILE A 73 20.80 30.58 60.48
CA ILE A 73 21.56 29.52 59.79
C ILE A 73 22.28 28.55 60.76
N LEU A 74 22.39 28.88 62.05
CA LEU A 74 23.29 28.17 62.99
C LEU A 74 22.61 27.23 64.00
N SER A 75 21.28 27.09 63.98
CA SER A 75 20.59 26.05 64.75
C SER A 75 20.67 24.69 64.05
N LYS A 76 21.38 23.73 64.64
CA LYS A 76 21.43 22.35 64.13
C LYS A 76 20.09 21.63 64.39
N PRO A 77 19.46 20.99 63.38
CA PRO A 77 18.31 20.12 63.61
C PRO A 77 18.69 18.88 64.42
N THR A 78 17.71 18.28 65.10
CA THR A 78 17.95 17.23 66.11
C THR A 78 17.48 15.84 65.68
N THR A 79 16.83 15.70 64.52
CA THR A 79 16.34 14.41 64.01
C THR A 79 16.76 14.12 62.56
N PRO A 80 16.81 12.83 62.13
CA PRO A 80 17.16 12.47 60.76
C PRO A 80 16.15 12.95 59.69
N GLU A 81 14.89 13.15 60.06
CA GLU A 81 13.83 13.54 59.11
C GLU A 81 13.91 15.04 58.76
N GLU A 82 14.25 15.90 59.72
CA GLU A 82 14.58 17.31 59.46
C GLU A 82 15.79 17.44 58.52
N ALA A 83 16.82 16.61 58.70
CA ALA A 83 18.02 16.55 57.86
C ALA A 83 17.80 15.95 56.45
N ALA A 84 16.60 15.44 56.17
CA ALA A 84 16.16 15.04 54.84
C ALA A 84 15.45 16.19 54.09
N GLN A 85 14.72 17.05 54.81
CA GLN A 85 14.01 18.19 54.23
C GLN A 85 14.91 19.39 53.92
N SER A 86 16.06 19.51 54.60
CA SER A 86 17.01 20.63 54.44
C SER A 86 18.07 20.43 53.35
N ARG A 87 17.80 19.65 52.30
CA ARG A 87 18.75 19.35 51.21
C ARG A 87 18.36 20.06 49.91
N PRO A 88 19.28 20.78 49.24
CA PRO A 88 18.95 21.48 48.00
C PRO A 88 18.57 20.49 46.89
N THR A 89 17.46 20.78 46.23
CA THR A 89 16.96 20.05 45.07
C THR A 89 17.68 20.49 43.79
N GLY A 90 17.40 19.81 42.68
CA GLY A 90 17.92 20.22 41.37
C GLY A 90 17.51 21.63 40.94
N ALA A 91 16.41 22.17 41.47
CA ALA A 91 15.97 23.55 41.18
C ALA A 91 16.83 24.59 41.93
N ASP A 92 17.21 24.31 43.18
CA ASP A 92 17.98 25.24 44.02
C ASP A 92 19.39 25.46 43.45
N LEU A 93 20.01 24.40 42.94
CA LEU A 93 21.30 24.44 42.24
C LEU A 93 21.25 25.20 40.90
N LEU A 94 20.10 25.27 40.24
CA LEU A 94 19.92 26.11 39.04
C LEU A 94 19.82 27.60 39.39
N GLY A 95 19.22 27.93 40.55
CA GLY A 95 19.11 29.29 41.04
C GLY A 95 20.46 29.99 41.25
N GLU A 96 21.43 29.29 41.85
CA GLU A 96 22.79 29.83 42.00
C GLU A 96 23.46 30.13 40.64
N ILE A 97 23.32 29.21 39.68
CA ILE A 97 24.03 29.24 38.38
C ILE A 97 23.58 30.41 37.49
N PHE A 98 22.30 30.80 37.53
CA PHE A 98 21.76 31.89 36.71
C PHE A 98 21.85 33.29 37.35
N SER A 99 22.41 33.41 38.56
CA SER A 99 22.41 34.67 39.34
C SER A 99 23.34 35.78 38.83
N THR A 100 24.29 35.48 37.94
CA THR A 100 25.29 36.46 37.45
C THR A 100 25.04 36.86 35.98
N ALA A 101 24.42 38.03 35.78
CA ALA A 101 24.19 38.57 34.45
C ALA A 101 25.51 39.06 33.78
N PRO A 102 25.70 38.83 32.46
CA PRO A 102 26.87 39.31 31.74
C PRO A 102 26.83 40.84 31.52
N PRO A 103 27.98 41.54 31.48
CA PRO A 103 28.03 42.96 31.15
C PRO A 103 27.56 43.25 29.70
N ARG A 104 27.02 44.45 29.48
CA ARG A 104 26.79 44.99 28.13
C ARG A 104 28.04 45.74 27.66
N GLU A 105 28.51 45.46 26.45
CA GLU A 105 29.59 46.23 25.80
C GLU A 105 29.02 47.37 24.93
N GLU A 106 29.70 48.53 24.95
CA GLU A 106 29.50 49.60 23.95
C GLU A 106 30.49 49.44 22.77
N PRO A 107 30.10 49.82 21.54
CA PRO A 107 30.97 49.69 20.37
C PRO A 107 32.08 50.75 20.32
N LYS A 108 33.34 50.34 20.51
CA LYS A 108 34.56 51.18 20.43
C LYS A 108 35.71 50.44 19.68
N PRO A 109 36.77 51.12 19.20
CA PRO A 109 37.03 51.12 17.75
C PRO A 109 38.07 50.11 17.23
N LYS A 110 38.14 49.99 15.89
CA LYS A 110 39.10 49.14 15.16
C LYS A 110 40.56 49.41 15.57
N ALA A 111 41.19 48.43 16.20
CA ALA A 111 42.64 48.37 16.40
C ALA A 111 43.35 47.68 15.21
N LYS A 112 44.67 47.86 15.10
CA LYS A 112 45.52 47.20 14.08
C LYS A 112 45.77 45.72 14.43
N PRO A 113 46.06 44.84 13.45
CA PRO A 113 46.24 43.42 13.70
C PRO A 113 47.48 43.14 14.57
N THR A 114 47.25 42.71 15.80
CA THR A 114 48.21 41.91 16.58
C THR A 114 48.26 40.48 16.03
N SER A 115 49.31 39.74 16.36
CA SER A 115 49.62 38.42 15.80
C SER A 115 48.48 37.40 15.96
N PRO A 116 48.29 36.49 14.97
CA PRO A 116 47.28 35.43 15.07
C PRO A 116 47.57 34.46 16.24
N PRO A 117 46.54 33.74 16.73
CA PRO A 117 46.76 32.62 17.64
C PRO A 117 47.63 31.53 16.96
N PRO A 118 48.35 30.69 17.73
CA PRO A 118 49.34 29.75 17.20
C PRO A 118 48.72 28.81 16.15
N SER A 119 49.19 28.96 14.91
CA SER A 119 48.55 28.43 13.71
C SER A 119 49.10 27.07 13.25
N THR A 120 49.96 26.42 14.05
CA THR A 120 50.74 25.27 13.61
C THR A 120 50.71 24.12 14.63
N LEU A 121 50.54 22.90 14.11
CA LEU A 121 50.46 21.66 14.90
C LEU A 121 51.72 21.41 15.75
N GLN A 122 52.85 22.00 15.37
CA GLN A 122 54.13 21.91 16.08
C GLN A 122 54.13 22.67 17.42
N ASP A 123 53.39 23.79 17.52
CA ASP A 123 53.36 24.65 18.72
C ASP A 123 52.58 24.00 19.89
N ILE A 124 51.63 23.12 19.56
CA ILE A 124 50.87 22.32 20.54
C ILE A 124 51.66 21.06 20.95
N LEU A 125 52.55 20.56 20.08
CA LEU A 125 53.38 19.39 20.35
C LEU A 125 54.63 19.71 21.20
N SER A 126 55.06 20.98 21.25
CA SER A 126 56.28 21.39 21.97
C SER A 126 56.15 21.49 23.49
N THR A 127 54.95 21.33 24.07
CA THR A 127 54.71 21.47 25.52
C THR A 127 54.74 20.15 26.31
N PHE A 128 55.02 19.02 25.65
CA PHE A 128 55.09 17.70 26.29
C PHE A 128 56.50 17.07 26.10
N PRO A 129 57.04 16.38 27.13
CA PRO A 129 58.42 15.90 27.12
C PRO A 129 58.66 14.81 26.05
N PRO A 130 59.90 14.71 25.51
CA PRO A 130 60.21 13.83 24.40
C PRO A 130 60.21 12.34 24.79
N ALA A 131 59.38 11.59 24.08
CA ALA A 131 59.49 10.17 23.76
C ALA A 131 60.31 9.24 24.69
N GLU A 132 59.63 8.56 25.61
CA GLU A 132 60.13 7.29 26.15
C GLU A 132 59.02 6.23 26.25
N GLU A 133 59.38 4.99 25.92
CA GLU A 133 58.54 3.78 25.88
C GLU A 133 57.18 3.88 25.13
N THR A 134 57.22 3.64 23.81
CA THR A 134 56.09 3.02 23.10
C THR A 134 56.56 1.74 22.40
N LYS A 135 55.70 0.70 22.37
CA LYS A 135 56.05 -0.71 22.04
C LYS A 135 56.60 -0.96 20.63
N TYR A 136 56.68 0.08 19.78
CA TYR A 136 56.89 -0.01 18.34
C TYR A 136 57.95 0.97 17.78
N VAL A 137 58.68 1.69 18.65
CA VAL A 137 59.75 2.62 18.25
C VAL A 137 60.80 1.89 17.39
N GLY A 138 61.19 2.49 16.27
CA GLY A 138 62.22 1.96 15.36
C GLY A 138 61.76 0.85 14.38
N LYS A 139 60.50 0.39 14.44
CA LYS A 139 59.94 -0.62 13.51
C LYS A 139 58.57 -0.26 12.91
N ALA A 140 58.17 1.01 13.06
CA ALA A 140 56.88 1.53 12.65
C ALA A 140 57.00 2.77 11.74
N GLU A 141 56.26 2.77 10.64
CA GLU A 141 56.01 3.92 9.77
C GLU A 141 54.75 4.65 10.29
N VAL A 142 54.79 5.98 10.43
CA VAL A 142 53.60 6.77 10.81
C VAL A 142 52.78 7.07 9.56
N LEU A 143 51.56 6.54 9.49
CA LEU A 143 50.63 6.80 8.38
C LEU A 143 49.81 8.08 8.61
N ASP A 144 49.50 8.40 9.86
CA ASP A 144 48.75 9.60 10.24
C ASP A 144 48.89 9.90 11.74
N ALA A 145 48.57 11.13 12.15
CA ALA A 145 48.50 11.54 13.55
C ALA A 145 47.60 12.77 13.72
N TYR A 146 46.66 12.70 14.68
CA TYR A 146 45.75 13.80 15.01
C TYR A 146 45.30 13.70 16.48
N GLY A 147 45.14 14.84 17.15
CA GLY A 147 44.82 14.85 18.59
C GLY A 147 45.82 14.04 19.42
N ASN A 148 45.32 13.07 20.21
CA ASN A 148 46.13 12.11 20.96
C ASN A 148 46.29 10.74 20.27
N VAL A 149 45.97 10.64 18.97
CA VAL A 149 45.98 9.41 18.16
C VAL A 149 47.19 9.39 17.22
N ARG A 150 47.85 8.22 17.09
CA ARG A 150 48.82 7.93 16.02
C ARG A 150 48.41 6.64 15.29
N ILE A 151 48.50 6.65 13.96
CA ILE A 151 48.22 5.47 13.13
C ILE A 151 49.53 4.97 12.53
N LEU A 152 49.89 3.74 12.88
CA LEU A 152 51.24 3.19 12.71
C LEU A 152 51.22 1.91 11.86
N ARG A 153 52.02 1.85 10.80
CA ARG A 153 52.27 0.61 10.04
C ARG A 153 53.50 -0.09 10.61
N VAL A 154 53.29 -1.21 11.30
CA VAL A 154 54.36 -2.00 11.93
C VAL A 154 54.73 -3.18 11.03
N LYS A 155 56.03 -3.38 10.78
CA LYS A 155 56.51 -4.49 9.94
C LYS A 155 56.29 -5.85 10.63
N GLY A 156 55.27 -6.58 10.17
CA GLY A 156 54.90 -7.92 10.65
C GLY A 156 53.50 -8.03 11.24
N GLU A 157 52.84 -6.90 11.53
CA GLU A 157 51.41 -6.87 11.87
C GLU A 157 50.58 -6.88 10.57
N PRO A 158 49.44 -7.60 10.52
CA PRO A 158 48.61 -7.69 9.31
C PRO A 158 47.74 -6.44 9.06
N VAL A 159 47.57 -5.60 10.08
CA VAL A 159 46.77 -4.36 10.06
C VAL A 159 47.56 -3.20 10.67
N PRO A 160 47.25 -1.93 10.33
CA PRO A 160 47.80 -0.78 11.04
C PRO A 160 47.42 -0.81 12.53
N ILE A 161 48.27 -0.22 13.37
CA ILE A 161 48.00 0.00 14.78
C ILE A 161 47.44 1.40 14.98
N TYR A 162 46.33 1.49 15.69
CA TYR A 162 45.68 2.72 16.12
C TYR A 162 46.05 2.98 17.58
N GLU A 163 47.10 3.78 17.81
CA GLU A 163 47.65 4.04 19.13
C GLU A 163 46.99 5.29 19.73
N ILE A 164 46.18 5.11 20.77
CA ILE A 164 45.74 6.20 21.64
C ILE A 164 46.78 6.43 22.72
N ARG A 165 47.26 7.67 22.84
CA ARG A 165 47.99 8.14 24.01
C ARG A 165 47.01 8.46 25.14
N LEU A 166 46.82 7.47 26.02
CA LEU A 166 46.16 7.66 27.31
C LEU A 166 47.15 8.28 28.32
N PRO A 167 46.67 9.05 29.32
CA PRO A 167 47.52 9.51 30.41
C PRO A 167 48.09 8.31 31.19
N LYS A 168 49.41 8.25 31.37
CA LYS A 168 50.00 7.38 32.41
C LYS A 168 49.57 7.93 33.77
N LEU A 169 49.15 7.05 34.68
CA LEU A 169 48.81 7.35 36.07
C LEU A 169 49.93 6.86 37.00
N SER A 170 50.08 7.50 38.16
CA SER A 170 50.78 6.92 39.31
C SER A 170 49.82 6.03 40.13
N ARG A 171 50.36 5.16 41.01
CA ARG A 171 49.55 4.36 41.94
C ARG A 171 48.69 5.24 42.86
N GLU A 172 49.22 6.38 43.28
CA GLU A 172 48.52 7.37 44.11
C GLU A 172 47.34 7.99 43.35
N GLU A 173 47.51 8.25 42.04
CA GLU A 173 46.43 8.74 41.20
C GLU A 173 45.38 7.66 40.92
N GLU A 174 45.77 6.39 40.72
CA GLU A 174 44.86 5.25 40.57
C GLU A 174 44.00 5.03 41.83
N GLU A 175 44.61 5.11 43.01
CA GLU A 175 43.94 4.96 44.31
C GLU A 175 43.03 6.16 44.61
N LEU A 176 43.44 7.38 44.27
CA LEU A 176 42.59 8.58 44.31
C LEU A 176 41.41 8.49 43.33
N LEU A 177 41.64 8.05 42.09
CA LEU A 177 40.61 7.81 41.07
C LEU A 177 39.53 6.86 41.59
N ARG A 178 39.96 5.78 42.27
CA ARG A 178 39.07 4.82 42.90
C ARG A 178 38.28 5.44 44.07
N LEU A 179 38.97 6.10 45.01
CA LEU A 179 38.35 6.68 46.20
C LEU A 179 37.32 7.77 45.83
N ILE A 180 37.65 8.65 44.88
CA ILE A 180 36.72 9.69 44.41
C ILE A 180 35.55 9.07 43.64
N LYS A 181 35.76 8.01 42.85
CA LYS A 181 34.66 7.28 42.18
C LYS A 181 33.70 6.64 43.19
N GLU A 182 34.20 5.92 44.19
CA GLU A 182 33.38 5.28 45.22
C GLU A 182 32.63 6.33 46.07
N ARG A 183 33.30 7.43 46.43
CA ARG A 183 32.69 8.60 47.09
C ARG A 183 31.61 9.25 46.23
N ALA A 184 31.88 9.52 44.96
CA ALA A 184 30.95 10.18 44.05
C ALA A 184 29.69 9.34 43.75
N ILE A 185 29.82 8.01 43.67
CA ILE A 185 28.65 7.09 43.59
C ILE A 185 27.75 7.20 44.83
N THR A 186 28.33 7.54 45.99
CA THR A 186 27.60 7.64 47.27
C THR A 186 27.01 9.05 47.50
N GLU A 187 27.74 10.11 47.12
CA GLU A 187 27.36 11.51 47.37
C GLU A 187 26.54 12.15 46.23
N LEU A 188 26.71 11.73 44.96
CA LEU A 188 26.00 12.32 43.81
C LEU A 188 24.71 11.57 43.47
N GLN A 189 23.66 11.77 44.28
CA GLN A 189 22.29 11.41 43.91
C GLN A 189 21.71 12.39 42.88
N ILE A 190 22.28 12.40 41.68
CA ILE A 190 21.77 13.16 40.53
C ILE A 190 20.77 12.27 39.78
N ASP A 191 19.51 12.69 39.74
CA ASP A 191 18.47 12.03 38.94
C ASP A 191 18.84 12.09 37.44
N PRO A 192 18.99 10.95 36.73
CA PRO A 192 19.30 10.93 35.30
C PRO A 192 18.26 11.63 34.42
N THR A 193 16.99 11.70 34.87
CA THR A 193 15.89 12.33 34.14
C THR A 193 15.92 13.86 34.21
N ALA A 194 16.53 14.43 35.26
CA ALA A 194 16.64 15.88 35.43
C ALA A 194 17.52 16.58 34.39
N PHE A 195 18.38 15.83 33.68
CA PHE A 195 19.28 16.35 32.65
C PHE A 195 19.13 15.56 31.33
N PRO A 196 18.19 15.95 30.44
CA PRO A 196 17.98 15.26 29.16
C PRO A 196 19.15 15.38 28.18
N ASN A 197 19.89 16.50 28.20
CA ASN A 197 21.02 16.75 27.31
C ASN A 197 22.31 16.06 27.85
N PRO A 198 22.94 15.12 27.11
CA PRO A 198 24.15 14.44 27.55
C PRO A 198 25.37 15.35 27.76
N GLU A 199 25.53 16.41 26.95
CA GLU A 199 26.65 17.36 27.11
C GLU A 199 26.50 18.20 28.37
N GLU A 200 25.28 18.61 28.70
CA GLU A 200 24.97 19.32 29.93
C GLU A 200 25.09 18.42 31.16
N ARG A 201 24.57 17.19 31.10
CA ARG A 201 24.77 16.17 32.13
C ARG A 201 26.27 15.97 32.39
N ARG A 202 27.09 15.87 31.35
CA ARG A 202 28.56 15.79 31.47
C ARG A 202 29.16 17.03 32.11
N ARG A 203 28.73 18.24 31.73
CA ARG A 203 29.18 19.50 32.33
C ARG A 203 28.91 19.55 33.85
N VAL A 204 27.74 19.10 34.29
CA VAL A 204 27.37 19.02 35.72
C VAL A 204 28.27 18.03 36.46
N PHE A 205 28.41 16.80 35.95
CA PHE A 205 29.28 15.80 36.57
C PHE A 205 30.76 16.22 36.58
N MET A 206 31.29 16.80 35.49
CA MET A 206 32.66 17.35 35.45
C MET A 206 32.89 18.39 36.55
N ASN A 207 31.96 19.33 36.73
CA ASN A 207 32.08 20.35 37.76
C ASN A 207 32.02 19.78 39.18
N ALA A 208 31.17 18.77 39.43
CA ALA A 208 31.08 18.08 40.72
C ALA A 208 32.39 17.31 41.04
N ILE A 209 32.87 16.49 40.11
CA ILE A 209 34.10 15.71 40.29
C ILE A 209 35.34 16.62 40.39
N ARG A 210 35.41 17.73 39.62
CA ARG A 210 36.48 18.73 39.74
C ARG A 210 36.52 19.36 41.15
N LYS A 211 35.38 19.62 41.77
CA LYS A 211 35.30 20.08 43.19
C LYS A 211 35.82 18.99 44.15
N MET A 212 35.39 17.74 43.97
CA MET A 212 35.84 16.62 44.82
C MET A 212 37.36 16.38 44.74
N LEU A 213 37.93 16.34 43.53
CA LEU A 213 39.37 16.17 43.31
C LEU A 213 40.17 17.36 43.90
N LYS A 214 39.74 18.61 43.68
CA LYS A 214 40.37 19.79 44.30
C LYS A 214 40.37 19.72 45.83
N SER A 215 39.32 19.15 46.44
CA SER A 215 39.24 19.00 47.90
C SER A 215 40.09 17.86 48.46
N ALA A 216 40.33 16.80 47.68
CA ALA A 216 41.06 15.62 48.15
C ALA A 216 42.56 15.65 47.83
N ALA A 217 42.93 16.23 46.68
CA ALA A 217 44.33 16.31 46.22
C ALA A 217 44.65 17.71 45.64
N PRO A 218 44.63 18.77 46.47
CA PRO A 218 44.89 20.16 46.05
C PRO A 218 46.33 20.41 45.56
N HIS A 219 47.23 19.42 45.67
CA HIS A 219 48.60 19.49 45.19
C HIS A 219 48.75 19.24 43.68
N PHE A 220 47.73 18.66 43.01
CA PHE A 220 47.74 18.49 41.56
C PHE A 220 47.44 19.81 40.85
N SER A 221 48.10 20.05 39.70
CA SER A 221 47.81 21.20 38.85
C SER A 221 46.40 21.13 38.26
N GLU A 222 45.79 22.28 37.95
CA GLU A 222 44.44 22.32 37.37
C GLU A 222 44.29 21.43 36.14
N GLY A 223 45.26 21.44 35.22
CA GLY A 223 45.24 20.58 34.04
C GLY A 223 45.34 19.08 34.35
N ARG A 224 45.98 18.68 35.46
CA ARG A 224 45.99 17.28 35.91
C ARG A 224 44.67 16.89 36.57
N ILE A 225 44.09 17.79 37.37
CA ILE A 225 42.73 17.63 37.93
C ILE A 225 41.68 17.56 36.81
N GLU A 226 41.79 18.35 35.75
CA GLU A 226 40.93 18.31 34.56
C GLU A 226 40.95 16.93 33.90
N VAL A 227 42.15 16.36 33.70
CA VAL A 227 42.34 15.01 33.13
C VAL A 227 41.79 13.92 34.05
N LEU A 228 42.08 13.97 35.36
CA LEU A 228 41.57 13.00 36.32
C LEU A 228 40.04 13.08 36.44
N ALA A 229 39.47 14.30 36.42
CA ALA A 229 38.03 14.51 36.42
C ALA A 229 37.38 13.91 35.18
N ASP A 230 37.94 14.14 33.99
CA ASP A 230 37.41 13.54 32.77
C ASP A 230 37.49 12.02 32.80
N MET A 231 38.61 11.43 33.25
CA MET A 231 38.71 9.97 33.39
C MET A 231 37.68 9.37 34.34
N ILE A 232 37.38 10.04 35.47
CA ILE A 232 36.28 9.62 36.37
C ILE A 232 34.93 9.73 35.65
N VAL A 233 34.67 10.83 34.93
CA VAL A 233 33.39 11.08 34.24
C VAL A 233 33.18 10.12 33.04
N GLN A 234 34.23 9.79 32.28
CA GLN A 234 34.21 8.77 31.23
C GLN A 234 33.80 7.39 31.79
N VAL A 235 34.15 7.07 33.04
CA VAL A 235 33.72 5.84 33.72
C VAL A 235 32.34 5.99 34.38
N MET A 236 32.06 7.13 35.02
CA MET A 236 30.83 7.36 35.79
C MET A 236 29.60 7.59 34.93
N ILE A 237 29.72 8.21 33.75
CA ILE A 237 28.58 8.43 32.82
C ILE A 237 28.88 8.07 31.36
N GLY A 238 30.15 7.95 30.96
CA GLY A 238 30.53 7.53 29.60
C GLY A 238 30.68 6.01 29.43
N TYR A 239 31.41 5.61 28.38
CA TYR A 239 31.67 4.21 28.00
C TYR A 239 33.06 3.68 28.43
N GLY A 240 33.65 4.27 29.47
CA GLY A 240 34.95 3.85 30.03
C GLY A 240 36.08 3.90 29.00
N LYS A 241 36.88 2.82 28.91
CA LYS A 241 38.01 2.73 27.95
C LYS A 241 37.60 2.88 26.47
N LEU A 242 36.32 2.67 26.11
CA LEU A 242 35.83 2.88 24.73
C LEU A 242 35.48 4.33 24.44
N ASP A 243 35.28 5.16 25.46
CA ASP A 243 34.72 6.51 25.34
C ASP A 243 35.51 7.44 24.40
N PRO A 244 36.86 7.42 24.33
CA PRO A 244 37.62 8.14 23.30
C PRO A 244 37.40 7.61 21.87
N LEU A 245 37.20 6.30 21.69
CA LEU A 245 36.93 5.69 20.38
C LEU A 245 35.52 6.03 19.89
N VAL A 246 34.54 6.01 20.79
CA VAL A 246 33.15 6.39 20.48
C VAL A 246 33.05 7.85 20.05
N ARG A 247 33.93 8.74 20.52
CA ARG A 247 33.93 10.15 20.07
C ARG A 247 34.75 10.47 18.81
N ASP A 248 35.62 9.58 18.33
CA ASP A 248 36.36 9.89 17.10
C ASP A 248 35.50 9.64 15.85
N ASP A 249 35.16 10.71 15.12
CA ASP A 249 34.36 10.65 13.88
C ASP A 249 35.14 10.11 12.67
N ASN A 250 36.46 9.97 12.78
CA ASN A 250 37.27 9.23 11.81
C ASN A 250 37.08 7.71 11.91
N LEU A 251 36.42 7.21 12.97
CA LEU A 251 36.04 5.81 13.13
C LEU A 251 34.61 5.55 12.63
N GLU A 252 34.42 4.35 12.08
CA GLU A 252 33.17 3.83 11.50
C GLU A 252 32.65 2.63 12.31
N GLU A 253 33.55 1.81 12.87
CA GLU A 253 33.20 0.72 13.81
C GLU A 253 34.22 0.62 14.94
N VAL A 254 33.78 0.21 16.13
CA VAL A 254 34.60 -0.13 17.32
C VAL A 254 34.20 -1.52 17.81
N MET A 255 35.18 -2.42 17.98
CA MET A 255 34.96 -3.86 18.16
C MET A 255 35.76 -4.43 19.35
N VAL A 256 35.06 -4.80 20.42
CA VAL A 256 35.57 -5.57 21.56
C VAL A 256 35.31 -7.05 21.30
N ILE A 257 36.36 -7.87 21.35
CA ILE A 257 36.35 -9.27 20.87
C ILE A 257 36.65 -10.30 21.99
N GLY A 258 36.24 -9.98 23.23
CA GLY A 258 36.53 -10.76 24.44
C GLY A 258 37.63 -10.15 25.32
N THR A 259 37.83 -10.76 26.48
CA THR A 259 38.77 -10.32 27.53
C THR A 259 40.23 -10.63 27.14
N ASN A 260 41.20 -9.86 27.64
CA ASN A 260 42.63 -9.97 27.36
C ASN A 260 43.02 -9.90 25.87
N ARG A 261 42.15 -9.28 25.04
CA ARG A 261 42.37 -9.07 23.61
C ARG A 261 42.32 -7.57 23.28
N PRO A 262 43.05 -7.11 22.24
CA PRO A 262 43.01 -5.72 21.81
C PRO A 262 41.65 -5.39 21.19
N VAL A 263 41.13 -4.20 21.48
CA VAL A 263 39.99 -3.63 20.76
C VAL A 263 40.41 -3.33 19.31
N TYR A 264 39.56 -3.65 18.35
CA TYR A 264 39.75 -3.33 16.93
C TYR A 264 38.85 -2.17 16.52
N VAL A 265 39.24 -1.42 15.50
CA VAL A 265 38.45 -0.29 14.97
C VAL A 265 38.51 -0.25 13.44
N TRP A 266 37.42 0.17 12.81
CA TRP A 266 37.42 0.49 11.38
C TRP A 266 37.60 1.99 11.18
N HIS A 267 38.80 2.41 10.76
CA HIS A 267 39.11 3.81 10.50
C HIS A 267 38.76 4.18 9.04
N ARG A 268 37.98 5.23 8.83
CA ARG A 268 37.39 5.61 7.53
C ARG A 268 38.40 5.78 6.39
N ARG A 269 39.67 6.11 6.69
CA ARG A 269 40.77 6.22 5.71
C ARG A 269 41.74 5.03 5.67
N PHE A 270 41.78 4.18 6.70
CA PHE A 270 42.80 3.11 6.84
C PHE A 270 42.21 1.70 6.98
N ASN A 271 40.89 1.57 7.02
CA ASN A 271 40.13 0.33 7.24
C ASN A 271 40.40 -0.26 8.63
N MET A 272 40.32 -1.58 8.78
CA MET A 272 40.58 -2.30 10.03
C MET A 272 41.96 -1.95 10.62
N CYS A 273 41.97 -1.48 11.87
CA CYS A 273 43.15 -1.18 12.66
C CYS A 273 43.05 -1.84 14.05
N LYS A 274 44.20 -2.22 14.62
CA LYS A 274 44.34 -2.84 15.95
C LYS A 274 44.69 -1.76 16.97
N THR A 275 43.93 -1.61 18.06
CA THR A 275 44.24 -0.59 19.07
C THR A 275 45.25 -1.08 20.13
N ASN A 276 45.74 -0.15 20.95
CA ASN A 276 46.46 -0.46 22.19
C ASN A 276 45.56 -0.59 23.43
N ILE A 277 44.23 -0.56 23.28
CA ILE A 277 43.27 -0.74 24.38
C ILE A 277 42.97 -2.22 24.58
N VAL A 278 43.06 -2.68 25.83
CA VAL A 278 42.75 -4.04 26.28
C VAL A 278 41.87 -3.97 27.54
N PHE A 279 40.94 -4.91 27.67
CA PHE A 279 40.18 -5.17 28.89
C PHE A 279 40.78 -6.37 29.61
N GLU A 280 41.15 -6.20 30.88
CA GLU A 280 41.81 -7.25 31.67
C GLU A 280 40.77 -8.01 32.52
N GLU A 281 39.76 -7.31 33.03
CA GLU A 281 38.58 -7.90 33.68
C GLU A 281 37.38 -7.95 32.72
N GLU A 282 36.74 -9.11 32.63
CA GLU A 282 35.44 -9.29 31.96
C GLU A 282 34.37 -8.33 32.51
N LYS A 283 34.44 -8.03 33.81
CA LYS A 283 33.51 -7.13 34.50
C LYS A 283 33.54 -5.70 33.96
N GLU A 284 34.65 -5.22 33.41
CA GLU A 284 34.68 -3.91 32.73
C GLU A 284 33.73 -3.90 31.52
N ILE A 285 33.75 -4.97 30.71
CA ILE A 285 32.95 -5.08 29.50
C ILE A 285 31.47 -5.27 29.86
N LEU A 286 31.17 -6.12 30.85
CA LEU A 286 29.81 -6.32 31.35
C LEU A 286 29.17 -5.02 31.89
N ASN A 287 29.91 -4.21 32.66
CA ASN A 287 29.41 -2.91 33.15
C ASN A 287 29.03 -1.96 32.00
N ILE A 288 29.77 -1.96 30.89
CA ILE A 288 29.45 -1.15 29.70
C ILE A 288 28.20 -1.70 29.01
N ILE A 289 28.10 -3.01 28.85
CA ILE A 289 26.95 -3.70 28.23
C ILE A 289 25.66 -3.47 29.03
N GLU A 290 25.70 -3.66 30.36
CA GLU A 290 24.56 -3.40 31.26
C GLU A 290 24.15 -1.93 31.26
N ARG A 291 25.11 -1.00 31.20
CA ARG A 291 24.83 0.45 31.05
C ARG A 291 24.07 0.72 29.76
N ILE A 292 24.58 0.23 28.63
CA ILE A 292 23.95 0.44 27.31
C ILE A 292 22.54 -0.16 27.30
N ALA A 293 22.37 -1.39 27.79
CA ALA A 293 21.07 -2.02 27.93
C ALA A 293 20.08 -1.16 28.74
N ARG A 294 20.50 -0.68 29.91
CA ARG A 294 19.69 0.16 30.80
C ARG A 294 19.35 1.53 30.19
N GLU A 295 20.29 2.15 29.49
CA GLU A 295 20.12 3.44 28.80
C GLU A 295 19.10 3.33 27.65
N VAL A 296 19.05 2.19 26.94
CA VAL A 296 18.08 1.95 25.85
C VAL A 296 16.79 1.22 26.28
N GLY A 297 16.58 1.03 27.59
CA GLY A 297 15.41 0.33 28.13
C GLY A 297 15.33 -1.17 27.77
N ARG A 298 16.46 -1.82 27.46
CA ARG A 298 16.56 -3.26 27.20
C ARG A 298 17.20 -4.01 28.37
N ARG A 299 17.07 -5.33 28.34
CA ARG A 299 17.65 -6.27 29.32
C ARG A 299 18.58 -7.23 28.59
N ILE A 300 19.70 -7.55 29.21
CA ILE A 300 20.65 -8.57 28.77
C ILE A 300 21.13 -9.34 30.00
N ASP A 301 21.09 -10.67 29.95
CA ASP A 301 21.52 -11.59 31.01
C ASP A 301 21.67 -13.01 30.44
N GLN A 302 21.92 -14.03 31.27
CA GLN A 302 22.12 -15.41 30.80
C GLN A 302 20.88 -16.04 30.12
N GLN A 303 19.68 -15.48 30.29
CA GLN A 303 18.45 -15.90 29.59
C GLN A 303 18.23 -15.10 28.29
N SER A 304 18.77 -13.88 28.19
CA SER A 304 18.82 -13.08 26.97
C SER A 304 20.25 -12.56 26.72
N PRO A 305 21.18 -13.42 26.26
CA PRO A 305 22.61 -13.10 26.18
C PRO A 305 23.02 -12.28 24.94
N LEU A 306 22.04 -11.70 24.24
CA LEU A 306 22.20 -10.91 23.02
C LEU A 306 21.53 -9.53 23.24
N LEU A 307 22.22 -8.46 22.85
CA LEU A 307 21.72 -7.10 22.91
C LEU A 307 21.96 -6.38 21.59
N ASP A 308 20.89 -6.06 20.88
CA ASP A 308 20.88 -5.07 19.81
C ASP A 308 20.19 -3.78 20.30
N ALA A 309 20.88 -2.66 20.13
CA ALA A 309 20.61 -1.39 20.79
C ALA A 309 21.02 -0.18 19.91
N ARG A 310 20.49 1.00 20.24
CA ARG A 310 20.83 2.28 19.60
C ARG A 310 21.18 3.33 20.67
N LEU A 311 22.36 3.93 20.58
CA LEU A 311 22.84 4.93 21.53
C LEU A 311 22.23 6.32 21.26
N PRO A 312 22.28 7.26 22.23
CA PRO A 312 21.74 8.62 22.06
C PRO A 312 22.41 9.46 20.96
N ASP A 313 23.63 9.13 20.53
CA ASP A 313 24.30 9.73 19.36
C ASP A 313 23.78 9.17 18.01
N GLY A 314 22.87 8.19 18.07
CA GLY A 314 22.30 7.48 16.94
C GLY A 314 23.07 6.22 16.53
N SER A 315 24.25 5.92 17.10
CA SER A 315 25.09 4.76 16.76
C SER A 315 24.42 3.43 17.10
N ARG A 316 24.63 2.41 16.25
CA ARG A 316 24.13 1.04 16.51
C ARG A 316 25.10 0.30 17.44
N VAL A 317 24.60 -0.48 18.39
CA VAL A 317 25.39 -1.38 19.22
C VAL A 317 24.81 -2.80 19.15
N ASN A 318 25.66 -3.75 18.79
CA ASN A 318 25.44 -5.16 19.06
C ASN A 318 26.39 -5.58 20.19
N ALA A 319 25.91 -6.35 21.16
CA ALA A 319 26.73 -6.93 22.22
C ALA A 319 26.25 -8.34 22.58
N THR A 320 27.19 -9.21 22.99
CA THR A 320 26.89 -10.58 23.41
C THR A 320 27.70 -10.97 24.64
N ILE A 321 27.15 -11.87 25.46
CA ILE A 321 27.75 -12.34 26.71
C ILE A 321 27.78 -13.89 26.79
N PRO A 322 28.59 -14.47 27.70
CA PRO A 322 28.59 -15.92 27.91
C PRO A 322 27.19 -16.44 28.31
N PRO A 323 26.80 -17.65 27.87
CA PRO A 323 27.63 -18.67 27.22
C PRO A 323 27.79 -18.52 25.70
N ILE A 324 27.15 -17.54 25.05
CA ILE A 324 27.21 -17.41 23.58
C ILE A 324 28.58 -16.90 23.11
N SER A 325 29.16 -15.92 23.82
CA SER A 325 30.50 -15.41 23.56
C SER A 325 31.56 -16.22 24.32
N LEU A 326 32.09 -17.28 23.71
CA LEU A 326 33.01 -18.24 24.35
C LEU A 326 34.30 -17.60 24.92
N ASP A 327 34.80 -16.54 24.29
CA ASP A 327 36.03 -15.82 24.69
C ASP A 327 35.77 -14.65 25.66
N GLY A 328 34.61 -14.66 26.33
CA GLY A 328 34.11 -13.53 27.12
C GLY A 328 33.35 -12.49 26.27
N PRO A 329 32.76 -11.45 26.89
CA PRO A 329 31.81 -10.54 26.26
C PRO A 329 32.36 -9.77 25.07
N THR A 330 31.49 -9.49 24.11
CA THR A 330 31.81 -8.72 22.89
C THR A 330 30.89 -7.51 22.73
N ILE A 331 31.40 -6.46 22.08
CA ILE A 331 30.67 -5.24 21.75
C ILE A 331 31.10 -4.78 20.36
N THR A 332 30.15 -4.54 19.46
CA THR A 332 30.38 -3.88 18.17
C THR A 332 29.53 -2.61 18.09
N ILE A 333 30.19 -1.46 18.13
CA ILE A 333 29.57 -0.13 17.98
C ILE A 333 29.78 0.35 16.55
N ARG A 334 28.72 0.63 15.80
CA ARG A 334 28.77 1.21 14.45
C ARG A 334 28.40 2.69 14.48
N LYS A 335 29.35 3.53 14.05
CA LYS A 335 29.28 4.99 14.10
C LYS A 335 28.82 5.62 12.78
N PHE A 336 27.80 6.47 12.88
CA PHE A 336 27.46 7.42 11.81
C PHE A 336 28.43 8.60 11.77
N LYS A 337 28.50 9.30 10.62
CA LYS A 337 29.33 10.52 10.46
C LYS A 337 28.46 11.73 10.80
N LYS A 338 28.93 12.63 11.68
CA LYS A 338 28.17 13.78 12.18
C LYS A 338 27.75 14.79 11.10
N ASP A 339 28.59 14.98 10.09
CA ASP A 339 28.26 15.64 8.82
C ASP A 339 28.28 14.55 7.75
N PRO A 340 27.18 14.23 7.05
CA PRO A 340 27.18 13.18 6.03
C PRO A 340 28.01 13.58 4.80
N LEU A 341 28.19 12.68 3.83
CA LEU A 341 28.79 13.07 2.55
C LEU A 341 27.72 13.70 1.65
N THR A 342 28.08 14.78 0.96
CA THR A 342 27.19 15.51 0.05
C THR A 342 27.37 15.05 -1.40
N ILE A 343 26.46 15.50 -2.28
CA ILE A 343 26.63 15.30 -3.73
C ILE A 343 27.98 15.85 -4.23
N ILE A 344 28.44 16.97 -3.67
CA ILE A 344 29.74 17.60 -4.00
C ILE A 344 30.92 16.71 -3.60
N ASP A 345 30.84 15.99 -2.48
CA ASP A 345 31.84 14.98 -2.10
C ASP A 345 31.83 13.77 -3.04
N LEU A 346 30.63 13.27 -3.41
CA LEU A 346 30.50 12.15 -4.35
C LEU A 346 31.07 12.49 -5.73
N ILE A 347 30.86 13.72 -6.21
CA ILE A 347 31.48 14.23 -7.45
C ILE A 347 33.00 14.31 -7.28
N LYS A 348 33.50 14.95 -6.20
CA LYS A 348 34.95 15.10 -5.95
C LYS A 348 35.68 13.77 -5.80
N TYR A 349 35.03 12.75 -5.25
CA TYR A 349 35.59 11.40 -5.14
C TYR A 349 35.55 10.60 -6.46
N GLY A 350 34.89 11.12 -7.51
CA GLY A 350 34.69 10.45 -8.78
C GLY A 350 33.63 9.36 -8.74
N THR A 351 32.69 9.40 -7.79
CA THR A 351 31.57 8.45 -7.74
C THR A 351 30.53 8.74 -8.83
N MET A 352 30.41 10.01 -9.24
CA MET A 352 29.71 10.54 -10.43
C MET A 352 30.40 11.83 -10.90
N ASN A 353 29.89 12.48 -11.96
CA ASN A 353 30.32 13.82 -12.41
C ASN A 353 29.16 14.83 -12.28
N THR A 354 29.38 16.12 -12.60
CA THR A 354 28.35 17.16 -12.48
C THR A 354 27.22 17.06 -13.50
N ASP A 355 27.48 16.60 -14.74
CA ASP A 355 26.43 16.32 -15.74
C ASP A 355 25.41 15.29 -15.23
N ILE A 356 25.90 14.19 -14.67
CA ILE A 356 25.07 13.14 -14.07
C ILE A 356 24.38 13.64 -12.80
N ALA A 357 25.07 14.40 -11.95
CA ALA A 357 24.47 14.94 -10.74
C ALA A 357 23.33 15.93 -11.07
N ALA A 358 23.46 16.73 -12.12
CA ALA A 358 22.41 17.62 -12.62
C ALA A 358 21.25 16.87 -13.29
N LEU A 359 21.53 15.80 -14.04
CA LEU A 359 20.49 14.90 -14.58
C LEU A 359 19.70 14.23 -13.46
N LEU A 360 20.39 13.68 -12.46
CA LEU A 360 19.79 13.07 -11.29
C LEU A 360 19.05 14.11 -10.44
N TRP A 361 19.48 15.37 -10.42
CA TRP A 361 18.71 16.48 -9.84
C TRP A 361 17.39 16.66 -10.59
N ILE A 362 17.36 16.80 -11.93
CA ILE A 362 16.09 16.89 -12.70
C ILE A 362 15.17 15.69 -12.44
N PHE A 363 15.73 14.48 -12.40
CA PHE A 363 14.96 13.27 -12.10
C PHE A 363 14.39 13.28 -10.68
N VAL A 364 15.17 13.67 -9.66
CA VAL A 364 14.67 13.77 -8.29
C VAL A 364 13.66 14.92 -8.15
N ASP A 365 13.91 16.07 -8.76
CA ASP A 365 13.04 17.26 -8.79
C ASP A 365 11.65 16.93 -9.35
N GLY A 366 11.59 16.44 -10.59
CA GLY A 366 10.33 16.13 -11.27
C GLY A 366 9.58 17.34 -11.84
N LEU A 367 10.14 18.54 -11.69
CA LEU A 367 9.65 19.83 -12.22
C LEU A 367 8.18 20.08 -11.86
N GLY A 368 7.79 19.69 -10.64
CA GLY A 368 6.44 19.83 -10.10
C GLY A 368 5.37 18.89 -10.70
N VAL A 369 5.69 18.09 -11.73
CA VAL A 369 4.69 17.25 -12.42
C VAL A 369 4.87 15.75 -12.14
N LYS A 370 6.07 15.20 -12.37
CA LYS A 370 6.36 13.78 -12.13
C LYS A 370 7.81 13.59 -11.65
N PRO A 371 8.07 13.53 -10.33
CA PRO A 371 9.37 13.09 -9.83
C PRO A 371 9.66 11.66 -10.29
N ALA A 372 10.92 11.40 -10.61
CA ALA A 372 11.35 10.10 -11.10
C ALA A 372 11.42 9.07 -9.98
N ASN A 373 11.05 7.86 -10.35
CA ASN A 373 10.98 6.70 -9.50
C ASN A 373 12.36 5.99 -9.45
N VAL A 374 13.15 6.25 -8.39
CA VAL A 374 14.60 5.94 -8.33
C VAL A 374 14.97 4.79 -7.37
N LEU A 375 15.83 3.89 -7.86
CA LEU A 375 16.40 2.72 -7.18
C LEU A 375 17.92 2.88 -7.00
N VAL A 376 18.44 2.97 -5.78
CA VAL A 376 19.89 2.87 -5.52
C VAL A 376 20.22 1.43 -5.14
N ALA A 377 20.96 0.73 -6.00
CA ALA A 377 21.29 -0.69 -5.85
C ALA A 377 22.82 -0.92 -5.85
N GLY A 378 23.26 -1.98 -5.18
CA GLY A 378 24.67 -2.22 -4.89
C GLY A 378 24.87 -3.23 -3.76
N GLY A 379 26.06 -3.79 -3.64
CA GLY A 379 26.43 -4.70 -2.53
C GLY A 379 26.59 -3.99 -1.18
N THR A 380 26.84 -4.76 -0.12
CA THR A 380 27.07 -4.23 1.23
C THR A 380 28.32 -3.33 1.27
N GLY A 381 28.20 -2.16 1.92
CA GLY A 381 29.28 -1.18 2.02
C GLY A 381 29.63 -0.43 0.73
N SER A 382 28.88 -0.60 -0.37
CA SER A 382 29.15 0.08 -1.65
C SER A 382 28.87 1.58 -1.67
N GLY A 383 28.08 2.07 -0.71
CA GLY A 383 27.71 3.48 -0.58
C GLY A 383 26.23 3.81 -0.82
N LYS A 384 25.36 2.79 -0.99
CA LYS A 384 23.92 2.98 -1.29
C LYS A 384 23.26 4.09 -0.47
N THR A 385 23.23 3.98 0.86
CA THR A 385 22.60 4.98 1.75
C THR A 385 23.24 6.35 1.61
N THR A 386 24.55 6.42 1.37
CA THR A 386 25.28 7.69 1.13
C THR A 386 24.85 8.39 -0.16
N THR A 387 24.67 7.62 -1.24
CA THR A 387 24.16 8.15 -2.52
C THR A 387 22.70 8.54 -2.40
N LEU A 388 21.87 7.72 -1.75
CA LEU A 388 20.47 8.02 -1.45
C LEU A 388 20.34 9.32 -0.62
N ASN A 389 21.17 9.50 0.40
CA ASN A 389 21.22 10.71 1.20
C ASN A 389 21.66 11.95 0.42
N SER A 390 22.61 11.78 -0.52
CA SER A 390 23.09 12.86 -1.39
C SER A 390 22.02 13.28 -2.40
N LEU A 391 21.27 12.34 -2.96
CA LEU A 391 20.15 12.60 -3.86
C LEU A 391 18.95 13.20 -3.11
N GLY A 392 18.74 12.81 -1.85
CA GLY A 392 17.75 13.44 -0.97
C GLY A 392 17.98 14.93 -0.69
N MET A 393 19.13 15.49 -1.06
CA MET A 393 19.39 16.94 -1.01
C MET A 393 18.72 17.69 -2.17
N PHE A 394 18.36 17.01 -3.26
CA PHE A 394 17.67 17.57 -4.43
C PHE A 394 16.13 17.60 -4.30
N ILE A 395 15.58 17.13 -3.18
CA ILE A 395 14.15 17.19 -2.90
C ILE A 395 13.71 18.65 -2.74
N PRO A 396 12.68 19.13 -3.46
CA PRO A 396 12.10 20.46 -3.26
C PRO A 396 11.65 20.67 -1.80
N PRO A 397 11.91 21.84 -1.20
CA PRO A 397 11.66 22.08 0.22
C PRO A 397 10.16 22.10 0.60
N SER A 398 9.27 22.20 -0.39
CA SER A 398 7.81 22.15 -0.23
C SER A 398 7.26 20.75 0.05
N GLU A 399 8.03 19.69 -0.18
CA GLU A 399 7.55 18.31 -0.14
C GLU A 399 7.69 17.64 1.23
N ARG A 400 6.67 16.87 1.62
CA ARG A 400 6.65 16.06 2.83
C ARG A 400 7.37 14.73 2.60
N VAL A 401 8.53 14.58 3.24
CA VAL A 401 9.40 13.41 3.11
C VAL A 401 9.25 12.50 4.33
N ILE A 402 9.02 11.21 4.11
CA ILE A 402 9.03 10.20 5.17
C ILE A 402 10.11 9.15 4.90
N THR A 403 11.09 9.05 5.81
CA THR A 403 12.15 8.03 5.75
C THR A 403 11.77 6.82 6.62
N ILE A 404 12.02 5.61 6.12
CA ILE A 404 11.77 4.33 6.79
C ILE A 404 13.06 3.51 6.76
N GLU A 405 13.59 3.14 7.92
CA GLU A 405 14.93 2.54 8.03
C GLU A 405 15.00 1.50 9.17
N ASP A 406 15.80 0.43 9.04
CA ASP A 406 16.05 -0.52 10.14
C ASP A 406 16.88 0.10 11.28
N THR A 407 17.64 1.15 10.97
CA THR A 407 18.07 2.15 11.96
C THR A 407 18.27 3.45 11.19
N ALA A 408 17.82 4.58 11.70
CA ALA A 408 17.76 5.80 10.90
C ALA A 408 19.16 6.41 10.60
N GLU A 409 19.74 6.07 9.44
CA GLU A 409 21.04 6.55 8.94
C GLU A 409 20.90 7.87 8.18
N LEU A 410 19.76 8.08 7.50
CA LEU A 410 19.52 9.24 6.64
C LEU A 410 19.47 10.55 7.45
N GLN A 411 20.03 11.60 6.85
CA GLN A 411 20.13 12.98 7.30
C GLN A 411 19.83 13.89 6.10
N LEU A 412 18.59 14.37 6.00
CA LEU A 412 18.09 15.09 4.83
C LEU A 412 17.92 16.60 5.14
N PRO A 413 18.32 17.52 4.25
CA PRO A 413 18.24 18.96 4.50
C PRO A 413 16.86 19.55 4.15
N VAL A 414 15.79 18.83 4.47
CA VAL A 414 14.38 19.16 4.16
C VAL A 414 13.61 19.43 5.45
N GLU A 415 12.68 20.39 5.41
CA GLU A 415 12.00 20.89 6.61
C GLU A 415 10.85 19.97 7.05
N HIS A 416 10.03 19.50 6.09
CA HIS A 416 8.85 18.68 6.38
C HIS A 416 9.17 17.18 6.45
N TRP A 417 10.13 16.82 7.30
CA TRP A 417 10.66 15.46 7.42
C TRP A 417 10.01 14.67 8.57
N VAL A 418 9.60 13.43 8.29
CA VAL A 418 9.24 12.44 9.32
C VAL A 418 10.19 11.23 9.22
N ARG A 419 10.66 10.74 10.37
CA ARG A 419 11.58 9.60 10.47
C ARG A 419 10.88 8.44 11.17
N LEU A 420 10.88 7.27 10.54
CA LEU A 420 10.34 6.02 11.08
C LEU A 420 11.44 4.96 11.12
N GLU A 421 11.45 4.17 12.19
CA GLU A 421 12.49 3.20 12.50
C GLU A 421 11.82 1.87 12.88
N THR A 422 12.31 0.74 12.34
CA THR A 422 11.72 -0.58 12.66
C THR A 422 11.96 -0.95 14.12
N ARG A 423 11.12 -1.83 14.66
CA ARG A 423 11.26 -2.30 16.05
C ARG A 423 11.21 -3.83 16.06
N PRO A 424 12.31 -4.54 16.38
CA PRO A 424 12.25 -5.99 16.58
C PRO A 424 11.37 -6.32 17.80
N PRO A 425 10.85 -7.56 17.90
CA PRO A 425 9.97 -7.97 19.01
C PRO A 425 10.66 -7.82 20.37
N ASN A 426 9.84 -7.70 21.42
CA ASN A 426 10.30 -7.80 22.80
C ASN A 426 10.66 -9.26 23.16
N VAL A 427 11.16 -9.47 24.39
CA VAL A 427 11.57 -10.80 24.89
C VAL A 427 10.41 -11.83 24.95
N GLU A 428 9.15 -11.37 24.91
CA GLU A 428 7.96 -12.23 24.83
C GLU A 428 7.52 -12.54 23.39
N GLY A 429 8.27 -12.10 22.37
CA GLY A 429 7.89 -12.24 20.96
C GLY A 429 6.81 -11.27 20.50
N LYS A 430 6.55 -10.18 21.24
CA LYS A 430 5.43 -9.24 20.99
C LYS A 430 5.93 -7.84 20.61
N GLY A 431 5.06 -7.11 19.91
CA GLY A 431 5.29 -5.70 19.61
C GLY A 431 6.38 -5.41 18.59
N GLU A 432 6.69 -6.38 17.72
CA GLU A 432 7.43 -6.13 16.49
C GLU A 432 6.69 -5.06 15.64
N ILE A 433 7.46 -4.24 14.94
CA ILE A 433 7.00 -3.31 13.90
C ILE A 433 7.98 -3.47 12.75
N THR A 434 7.56 -4.17 11.71
CA THR A 434 8.41 -4.47 10.55
C THR A 434 8.53 -3.26 9.62
N MET A 435 9.46 -3.32 8.67
CA MET A 435 9.55 -2.27 7.65
C MET A 435 8.31 -2.23 6.74
N ASP A 436 7.67 -3.38 6.54
CA ASP A 436 6.43 -3.51 5.78
C ASP A 436 5.25 -2.80 6.48
N ASP A 437 5.14 -2.96 7.80
CA ASP A 437 4.15 -2.22 8.62
C ASP A 437 4.34 -0.71 8.54
N LEU A 438 5.60 -0.25 8.56
CA LEU A 438 5.91 1.17 8.43
C LEU A 438 5.59 1.70 7.02
N VAL A 439 5.88 0.95 5.96
CA VAL A 439 5.49 1.33 4.59
C VAL A 439 3.96 1.39 4.45
N LYS A 440 3.23 0.40 4.98
CA LYS A 440 1.76 0.43 5.05
C LYS A 440 1.24 1.66 5.81
N ASN A 441 1.91 2.03 6.89
CA ASN A 441 1.55 3.20 7.68
C ASN A 441 1.84 4.52 6.96
N THR A 442 2.96 4.67 6.23
CA THR A 442 3.25 5.93 5.52
C THR A 442 2.21 6.25 4.45
N LEU A 443 1.57 5.26 3.83
CA LEU A 443 0.43 5.47 2.92
C LEU A 443 -0.79 6.15 3.56
N ARG A 444 -0.81 6.31 4.89
CA ARG A 444 -1.81 7.06 5.67
C ARG A 444 -1.31 8.42 6.18
N MET A 445 -0.02 8.73 5.99
CA MET A 445 0.64 9.92 6.56
C MET A 445 0.79 11.07 5.55
N ARG A 446 0.15 10.98 4.39
CA ARG A 446 0.22 11.91 3.24
C ARG A 446 1.67 12.31 2.87
N PRO A 447 2.56 11.35 2.55
CA PRO A 447 3.88 11.65 2.01
C PRO A 447 3.78 12.17 0.58
N ASP A 448 4.58 13.16 0.24
CA ASP A 448 4.93 13.44 -1.16
C ASP A 448 6.08 12.52 -1.59
N ARG A 449 6.97 12.14 -0.66
CA ARG A 449 8.05 11.15 -0.86
C ARG A 449 8.13 10.14 0.26
N ILE A 450 8.25 8.86 -0.11
CA ILE A 450 8.61 7.75 0.78
C ILE A 450 10.03 7.31 0.41
N ILE A 451 10.93 7.30 1.39
CA ILE A 451 12.32 6.84 1.20
C ILE A 451 12.55 5.65 2.12
N VAL A 452 12.59 4.45 1.54
CA VAL A 452 12.94 3.23 2.26
C VAL A 452 14.45 3.03 2.15
N GLY A 453 15.16 3.14 3.28
CA GLY A 453 16.63 3.16 3.31
C GLY A 453 17.29 1.84 2.91
N GLU A 454 16.60 0.72 3.13
CA GLU A 454 17.06 -0.62 2.80
C GLU A 454 15.88 -1.55 2.53
N VAL A 455 15.99 -2.45 1.54
CA VAL A 455 14.93 -3.38 1.15
C VAL A 455 15.53 -4.74 0.84
N ARG A 456 14.92 -5.78 1.41
CA ARG A 456 15.40 -7.16 1.46
C ARG A 456 14.28 -8.21 1.55
N GLY A 457 13.04 -7.83 1.87
CA GLY A 457 11.92 -8.73 2.24
C GLY A 457 10.54 -8.26 1.75
N PRO A 458 9.44 -8.67 2.42
CA PRO A 458 8.06 -8.41 1.98
C PRO A 458 7.70 -6.93 1.83
N GLU A 459 8.38 -6.04 2.55
CA GLU A 459 8.25 -4.59 2.37
C GLU A 459 8.52 -4.17 0.92
N ALA A 460 9.30 -4.96 0.16
CA ALA A 460 9.46 -4.78 -1.27
C ALA A 460 8.13 -4.76 -2.03
N ARG A 461 7.15 -5.63 -1.73
CA ARG A 461 5.84 -5.67 -2.43
C ARG A 461 4.95 -4.47 -2.06
N THR A 462 4.92 -4.07 -0.80
CA THR A 462 4.09 -2.94 -0.32
C THR A 462 4.70 -1.59 -0.70
N MET A 463 6.02 -1.49 -0.65
CA MET A 463 6.73 -0.36 -1.22
C MET A 463 6.46 -0.34 -2.73
N PHE A 464 6.65 -1.48 -3.44
CA PHE A 464 6.12 -1.69 -4.79
C PHE A 464 4.58 -1.72 -4.89
N THR A 465 3.84 -1.11 -3.97
CA THR A 465 2.44 -0.71 -4.17
C THR A 465 2.31 0.82 -4.19
N ALA A 466 3.04 1.50 -3.31
CA ALA A 466 2.97 2.94 -3.06
C ALA A 466 2.99 3.81 -4.33
N MET A 467 4.02 3.71 -5.15
CA MET A 467 4.28 4.67 -6.22
C MET A 467 3.42 4.46 -7.48
N ASN A 468 2.69 3.34 -7.62
CA ASN A 468 1.49 3.30 -8.49
C ASN A 468 0.15 2.96 -7.85
N THR A 469 0.02 3.20 -6.52
CA THR A 469 -1.16 3.92 -5.99
C THR A 469 -1.15 5.42 -6.37
N GLY A 470 -0.04 5.95 -6.90
CA GLY A 470 0.04 7.25 -7.58
C GLY A 470 -0.31 7.24 -9.07
N HIS A 471 -1.32 6.48 -9.51
CA HIS A 471 -1.76 6.47 -10.92
C HIS A 471 -3.14 7.09 -11.11
N ASN A 472 -3.27 7.96 -12.13
CA ASN A 472 -4.53 8.56 -12.58
C ASN A 472 -5.41 7.57 -13.39
N GLY A 473 -5.40 6.29 -13.00
CA GLY A 473 -6.23 5.24 -13.59
C GLY A 473 -7.64 5.35 -13.03
N ALA A 474 -8.62 5.69 -13.86
CA ALA A 474 -10.01 5.76 -13.43
C ALA A 474 -10.95 5.15 -14.47
N LEU A 475 -12.05 4.55 -13.98
CA LEU A 475 -13.10 3.88 -14.73
C LEU A 475 -14.32 4.79 -14.96
N TYR A 476 -15.11 4.44 -15.96
CA TYR A 476 -16.45 4.94 -16.24
C TYR A 476 -17.46 4.46 -15.18
N ASP A 477 -18.38 5.34 -14.75
CA ASP A 477 -19.48 5.09 -13.78
C ASP A 477 -20.24 3.76 -14.03
N PHE A 478 -20.69 3.49 -15.26
CA PHE A 478 -21.42 2.27 -15.64
C PHE A 478 -20.52 1.01 -15.75
N SER A 479 -19.32 1.03 -15.16
CA SER A 479 -18.49 -0.17 -15.00
C SER A 479 -19.03 -1.02 -13.86
N VAL A 480 -19.48 -2.23 -14.17
CA VAL A 480 -19.95 -3.21 -13.19
C VAL A 480 -18.75 -3.79 -12.45
N ILE A 481 -18.71 -3.60 -11.14
CA ILE A 481 -17.76 -4.24 -10.22
C ILE A 481 -18.45 -5.35 -9.42
N GLN A 482 -17.70 -6.38 -9.05
CA GLN A 482 -18.20 -7.50 -8.25
C GLN A 482 -17.82 -7.35 -6.78
N LEU A 483 -18.84 -7.28 -5.91
CA LEU A 483 -18.68 -7.40 -4.47
C LEU A 483 -18.57 -8.87 -4.05
N SER A 484 -17.83 -9.15 -2.99
CA SER A 484 -17.54 -10.53 -2.55
C SER A 484 -18.73 -11.24 -1.90
N ASP A 485 -19.75 -10.49 -1.48
CA ASP A 485 -21.05 -11.02 -1.04
C ASP A 485 -21.88 -11.56 -2.22
N GLY A 486 -21.49 -11.22 -3.45
CA GLY A 486 -22.12 -11.63 -4.69
C GLY A 486 -23.05 -10.61 -5.33
N ARG A 487 -23.10 -9.37 -4.81
CA ARG A 487 -23.78 -8.25 -5.48
C ARG A 487 -22.95 -7.69 -6.63
N PHE A 488 -23.66 -7.10 -7.59
CA PHE A 488 -23.11 -6.43 -8.76
C PHE A 488 -23.64 -5.00 -8.78
N VAL A 489 -22.71 -4.06 -8.63
CA VAL A 489 -23.00 -2.63 -8.51
C VAL A 489 -22.24 -1.87 -9.59
N LEU A 490 -22.78 -0.75 -10.02
CA LEU A 490 -22.04 0.19 -10.85
C LEU A 490 -21.03 0.91 -9.94
N ILE A 491 -19.81 1.12 -10.43
CA ILE A 491 -18.78 1.81 -9.63
C ILE A 491 -19.18 3.27 -9.35
N GLY A 492 -19.92 3.91 -10.27
CA GLY A 492 -20.53 5.23 -10.04
C GLY A 492 -21.50 5.19 -8.86
N ASP A 493 -22.64 4.49 -9.02
CA ASP A 493 -23.69 4.35 -7.99
C ASP A 493 -23.11 4.06 -6.58
N LEU A 494 -22.22 3.07 -6.46
CA LEU A 494 -21.64 2.67 -5.17
C LEU A 494 -20.81 3.80 -4.54
N ILE A 495 -19.97 4.45 -5.34
CA ILE A 495 -19.06 5.47 -4.82
C ILE A 495 -19.83 6.75 -4.54
N ASP A 496 -20.78 7.17 -5.38
CA ASP A 496 -21.58 8.35 -5.09
C ASP A 496 -22.52 8.18 -3.89
N GLU A 497 -23.07 6.97 -3.64
CA GLU A 497 -23.77 6.67 -2.37
C GLU A 497 -22.83 6.87 -1.16
N LEU A 498 -21.57 6.43 -1.27
CA LEU A 498 -20.56 6.64 -0.23
C LEU A 498 -20.15 8.12 -0.10
N PHE A 499 -20.12 8.88 -1.20
CA PHE A 499 -19.81 10.31 -1.20
C PHE A 499 -20.95 11.19 -0.68
N GLU A 500 -22.21 10.81 -0.84
CA GLU A 500 -23.32 11.44 -0.13
C GLU A 500 -23.24 11.13 1.37
N LYS A 501 -23.07 9.85 1.72
CA LYS A 501 -23.01 9.34 3.10
C LYS A 501 -21.85 9.91 3.93
N TYR A 502 -20.69 10.13 3.32
CA TYR A 502 -19.47 10.66 3.93
C TYR A 502 -19.10 12.05 3.38
N SER A 503 -20.11 12.85 3.02
CA SER A 503 -19.93 14.22 2.50
C SER A 503 -19.22 15.18 3.46
N ASP A 504 -19.16 14.84 4.75
CA ASP A 504 -18.39 15.53 5.80
C ASP A 504 -16.91 15.11 5.88
N ARG A 505 -16.54 14.01 5.21
CA ARG A 505 -15.24 13.32 5.30
C ARG A 505 -14.57 13.06 3.94
N VAL A 506 -14.97 13.82 2.92
CA VAL A 506 -14.29 13.83 1.61
C VAL A 506 -12.92 14.49 1.74
N GLU A 507 -11.87 13.76 1.37
CA GLU A 507 -10.51 14.28 1.24
C GLU A 507 -10.19 14.55 -0.24
N THR A 508 -9.37 15.56 -0.53
CA THR A 508 -9.00 15.95 -1.90
C THR A 508 -7.49 15.90 -2.13
N TYR A 509 -7.08 15.32 -3.26
CA TYR A 509 -5.71 15.29 -3.75
C TYR A 509 -5.65 15.78 -5.20
N LYS A 510 -5.12 16.99 -5.41
CA LYS A 510 -5.20 17.72 -6.70
C LYS A 510 -6.66 17.84 -7.16
N ASP A 511 -7.06 17.20 -8.25
CA ASP A 511 -8.43 17.16 -8.75
C ASP A 511 -9.18 15.84 -8.44
N LEU A 512 -8.53 14.89 -7.74
CA LEU A 512 -9.15 13.67 -7.23
C LEU A 512 -9.81 13.94 -5.87
N GLU A 513 -11.01 13.41 -5.69
CA GLU A 513 -11.71 13.32 -4.41
C GLU A 513 -11.66 11.86 -3.93
N TYR A 514 -11.48 11.60 -2.62
CA TYR A 514 -11.50 10.26 -2.05
C TYR A 514 -12.09 10.20 -0.65
N ILE A 515 -12.50 8.99 -0.25
CA ILE A 515 -12.96 8.68 1.11
C ILE A 515 -12.21 7.46 1.61
N VAL A 516 -11.72 7.53 2.85
CA VAL A 516 -11.17 6.38 3.58
C VAL A 516 -12.29 5.70 4.35
N LEU A 517 -12.52 4.42 4.07
CA LEU A 517 -13.66 3.67 4.61
C LEU A 517 -13.40 3.15 6.03
N ASP A 518 -14.34 3.46 6.94
CA ASP A 518 -14.41 2.87 8.28
C ASP A 518 -14.58 1.35 8.17
N GLU A 519 -14.09 0.58 9.15
CA GLU A 519 -14.12 -0.90 9.11
C GLU A 519 -15.52 -1.50 8.90
N LYS A 520 -16.57 -0.82 9.39
CA LYS A 520 -17.99 -1.18 9.25
C LYS A 520 -18.54 -1.03 7.82
N ASP A 521 -17.86 -0.24 6.99
CA ASP A 521 -18.30 0.24 5.67
C ASP A 521 -17.30 -0.11 4.54
N ARG A 522 -16.17 -0.75 4.90
CA ARG A 522 -15.32 -1.44 3.93
C ARG A 522 -16.07 -2.62 3.31
N PHE A 523 -15.83 -2.83 2.03
CA PHE A 523 -16.39 -3.95 1.26
C PHE A 523 -15.26 -4.71 0.56
N GLU A 524 -15.43 -6.01 0.37
CA GLU A 524 -14.50 -6.83 -0.41
C GLU A 524 -14.91 -6.83 -1.90
N VAL A 525 -13.92 -6.80 -2.79
CA VAL A 525 -14.08 -7.03 -4.24
C VAL A 525 -13.31 -8.26 -4.70
N VAL A 526 -13.63 -8.74 -5.91
CA VAL A 526 -12.88 -9.83 -6.55
C VAL A 526 -11.61 -9.31 -7.20
N SER A 527 -10.47 -9.88 -6.80
CA SER A 527 -9.13 -9.68 -7.38
C SER A 527 -8.64 -10.94 -8.09
N VAL A 528 -7.42 -10.90 -8.62
CA VAL A 528 -6.66 -12.08 -9.06
C VAL A 528 -5.23 -12.00 -8.50
N GLY A 529 -4.76 -13.09 -7.89
CA GLY A 529 -3.43 -13.18 -7.31
C GLY A 529 -2.33 -13.48 -8.34
N PRO A 530 -1.04 -13.47 -7.92
CA PRO A 530 0.11 -13.80 -8.79
C PRO A 530 0.09 -15.23 -9.37
N ASP A 531 -0.72 -16.12 -8.81
CA ASP A 531 -0.96 -17.49 -9.28
C ASP A 531 -2.07 -17.60 -10.35
N LEU A 532 -2.66 -16.46 -10.74
CA LEU A 532 -3.80 -16.33 -11.67
C LEU A 532 -5.12 -16.92 -11.15
N ASN A 533 -5.26 -17.14 -9.83
CA ASN A 533 -6.50 -17.55 -9.20
C ASN A 533 -7.28 -16.36 -8.63
N ALA A 534 -8.60 -16.51 -8.51
CA ALA A 534 -9.50 -15.43 -8.08
C ALA A 534 -9.47 -15.23 -6.55
N GLY A 535 -9.10 -14.03 -6.12
CA GLY A 535 -9.06 -13.64 -4.71
C GLY A 535 -10.30 -12.86 -4.26
N LYS A 536 -10.32 -12.54 -2.96
CA LYS A 536 -11.23 -11.57 -2.32
C LYS A 536 -10.37 -10.62 -1.51
N HIS A 537 -10.44 -9.31 -1.80
CA HIS A 537 -9.64 -8.33 -1.09
C HIS A 537 -10.46 -7.09 -0.72
N ILE A 538 -10.13 -6.52 0.43
CA ILE A 538 -10.84 -5.40 1.04
C ILE A 538 -10.55 -4.13 0.25
N VAL A 539 -11.59 -3.32 0.00
CA VAL A 539 -11.47 -1.93 -0.44
C VAL A 539 -11.43 -1.04 0.79
N SER A 540 -10.35 -0.27 0.96
CA SER A 540 -10.19 0.66 2.08
C SER A 540 -10.26 2.14 1.67
N ARG A 541 -10.24 2.45 0.36
CA ARG A 541 -10.56 3.78 -0.17
C ARG A 541 -11.35 3.70 -1.46
N VAL A 542 -12.29 4.63 -1.63
CA VAL A 542 -13.01 4.88 -2.88
C VAL A 542 -12.63 6.26 -3.42
N TRP A 543 -12.50 6.37 -4.74
CA TRP A 543 -12.03 7.57 -5.42
C TRP A 543 -13.02 7.99 -6.50
N ARG A 544 -13.22 9.30 -6.67
CA ARG A 544 -13.83 9.88 -7.86
C ARG A 544 -13.10 11.15 -8.32
N ARG A 545 -13.23 11.50 -9.59
CA ARG A 545 -12.59 12.68 -10.20
C ARG A 545 -13.48 13.22 -11.31
N LYS A 546 -13.68 14.53 -11.39
CA LYS A 546 -14.38 15.12 -12.54
C LYS A 546 -13.57 14.92 -13.83
N VAL A 547 -14.27 14.62 -14.92
CA VAL A 547 -13.72 14.63 -16.28
C VAL A 547 -13.17 16.03 -16.57
N ARG A 548 -11.92 16.11 -17.05
CA ARG A 548 -11.30 17.41 -17.39
C ARG A 548 -11.81 17.92 -18.74
N PRO A 549 -11.92 19.24 -18.96
CA PRO A 549 -12.32 19.78 -20.26
C PRO A 549 -11.42 19.29 -21.40
N GLY A 550 -12.00 18.66 -22.42
CA GLY A 550 -11.26 18.07 -23.55
C GLY A 550 -10.52 16.76 -23.24
N GLU A 551 -10.75 16.14 -22.09
CA GLU A 551 -10.21 14.82 -21.76
C GLU A 551 -10.90 13.71 -22.56
N LYS A 552 -10.10 12.90 -23.28
CA LYS A 552 -10.57 11.72 -24.02
C LYS A 552 -10.32 10.43 -23.24
N LEU A 553 -11.31 9.54 -23.26
CA LEU A 553 -11.19 8.20 -22.69
C LEU A 553 -10.95 7.17 -23.79
N ILE A 554 -10.51 5.97 -23.37
CA ILE A 554 -10.38 4.80 -24.23
C ILE A 554 -11.52 3.84 -23.92
N ARG A 555 -12.25 3.43 -24.94
CA ARG A 555 -13.14 2.27 -24.91
C ARG A 555 -12.40 1.06 -25.46
N VAL A 556 -12.25 0.02 -24.65
CA VAL A 556 -11.68 -1.27 -25.08
C VAL A 556 -12.81 -2.28 -25.24
N ARG A 557 -12.80 -3.02 -26.35
CA ARG A 557 -13.73 -4.15 -26.59
C ARG A 557 -12.96 -5.43 -26.84
N THR A 558 -13.44 -6.53 -26.27
CA THR A 558 -12.85 -7.87 -26.44
C THR A 558 -13.73 -8.80 -27.30
N ARG A 559 -13.19 -9.93 -27.74
CA ARG A 559 -13.82 -10.84 -28.70
C ARG A 559 -14.95 -11.68 -28.14
N THR A 560 -14.98 -11.93 -26.83
CA THR A 560 -16.17 -12.43 -26.13
C THR A 560 -17.17 -11.33 -25.76
N GLY A 561 -16.86 -10.06 -26.07
CA GLY A 561 -17.78 -8.93 -25.97
C GLY A 561 -17.83 -8.23 -24.61
N ASN A 562 -16.75 -8.31 -23.83
CA ASN A 562 -16.54 -7.40 -22.71
C ASN A 562 -16.24 -5.99 -23.27
N GLU A 563 -16.74 -4.95 -22.59
CA GLU A 563 -16.52 -3.54 -22.95
C GLU A 563 -16.21 -2.75 -21.67
N VAL A 564 -15.11 -2.02 -21.65
CA VAL A 564 -14.75 -1.10 -20.55
C VAL A 564 -14.36 0.27 -21.13
N ILE A 565 -14.67 1.33 -20.39
CA ILE A 565 -14.31 2.72 -20.74
C ILE A 565 -13.55 3.30 -19.55
N LEU A 566 -12.38 3.89 -19.82
CA LEU A 566 -11.42 4.27 -18.78
C LEU A 566 -10.36 5.28 -19.30
N THR A 567 -9.57 5.83 -18.40
CA THR A 567 -8.50 6.79 -18.74
C THR A 567 -7.39 6.14 -19.59
N LYS A 568 -6.73 6.93 -20.44
CA LYS A 568 -5.67 6.47 -21.37
C LYS A 568 -4.54 5.67 -20.70
N THR A 569 -4.17 6.07 -19.49
CA THR A 569 -3.10 5.48 -18.67
C THR A 569 -3.56 4.29 -17.83
N HIS A 570 -4.84 3.90 -17.88
CA HIS A 570 -5.36 2.82 -17.04
C HIS A 570 -4.73 1.46 -17.47
N PRO A 571 -4.05 0.71 -16.58
CA PRO A 571 -3.23 -0.44 -16.97
C PRO A 571 -4.03 -1.75 -17.00
N PHE A 572 -4.06 -2.44 -18.13
CA PHE A 572 -4.62 -3.78 -18.29
C PHE A 572 -3.55 -4.85 -18.07
N PHE A 573 -3.91 -6.02 -17.55
CA PHE A 573 -3.08 -7.21 -17.63
C PHE A 573 -3.23 -7.86 -19.02
N VAL A 574 -2.10 -8.15 -19.69
CA VAL A 574 -2.01 -8.67 -21.07
C VAL A 574 -1.04 -9.86 -21.11
N PHE A 575 -1.41 -10.92 -21.83
CA PHE A 575 -0.55 -12.07 -22.08
C PHE A 575 0.48 -11.79 -23.17
N SER A 576 1.76 -12.05 -22.90
CA SER A 576 2.87 -11.89 -23.86
C SER A 576 3.83 -13.06 -23.77
N ASP A 577 3.85 -13.92 -24.80
CA ASP A 577 4.82 -15.01 -25.02
C ASP A 577 5.10 -16.01 -23.87
N GLY A 578 4.19 -16.10 -22.90
CA GLY A 578 4.31 -16.97 -21.72
C GLY A 578 4.27 -16.22 -20.39
N ASP A 579 4.34 -14.89 -20.41
CA ASP A 579 4.35 -14.02 -19.24
C ASP A 579 3.10 -13.10 -19.21
N VAL A 580 2.86 -12.43 -18.08
CA VAL A 580 1.72 -11.50 -17.90
C VAL A 580 2.25 -10.10 -17.61
N VAL A 581 2.01 -9.18 -18.55
CA VAL A 581 2.54 -7.81 -18.54
C VAL A 581 1.43 -6.77 -18.39
N ARG A 582 1.74 -5.60 -17.83
CA ARG A 582 0.80 -4.47 -17.76
C ARG A 582 0.94 -3.61 -19.02
N LYS A 583 -0.19 -3.21 -19.58
CA LYS A 583 -0.27 -2.39 -20.80
C LYS A 583 -1.36 -1.34 -20.62
N GLU A 584 -0.99 -0.07 -20.70
CA GLU A 584 -1.93 1.05 -20.60
C GLU A 584 -2.96 1.03 -21.73
N ALA A 585 -4.17 1.53 -21.47
CA ALA A 585 -5.31 1.48 -22.38
C ALA A 585 -5.00 2.02 -23.78
N GLU A 586 -4.31 3.17 -23.87
CA GLU A 586 -3.91 3.78 -25.15
C GLU A 586 -2.88 2.94 -25.94
N LYS A 587 -2.17 2.04 -25.27
CA LYS A 587 -1.11 1.20 -25.85
C LYS A 587 -1.64 -0.15 -26.34
N LEU A 588 -2.89 -0.49 -26.01
CA LEU A 588 -3.58 -1.68 -26.52
C LEU A 588 -3.86 -1.57 -28.03
N LYS A 589 -3.89 -2.72 -28.69
CA LYS A 589 -4.13 -2.87 -30.14
C LYS A 589 -5.03 -4.09 -30.39
N PRO A 590 -5.91 -4.06 -31.41
CA PRO A 590 -6.64 -5.25 -31.83
C PRO A 590 -5.71 -6.44 -32.06
N GLY A 591 -6.01 -7.58 -31.44
CA GLY A 591 -5.16 -8.77 -31.38
C GLY A 591 -4.47 -9.02 -30.04
N ASP A 592 -4.25 -7.99 -29.21
CA ASP A 592 -3.74 -8.16 -27.84
C ASP A 592 -4.62 -9.11 -27.02
N ARG A 593 -4.02 -9.85 -26.08
CA ARG A 593 -4.71 -10.86 -25.24
C ARG A 593 -4.85 -10.36 -23.81
N VAL A 594 -5.97 -9.70 -23.48
CA VAL A 594 -6.23 -9.14 -22.14
C VAL A 594 -6.75 -10.20 -21.15
N ALA A 595 -6.45 -10.00 -19.87
CA ALA A 595 -7.01 -10.79 -18.77
C ALA A 595 -8.50 -10.53 -18.60
N VAL A 596 -9.30 -11.59 -18.66
CA VAL A 596 -10.75 -11.61 -18.42
C VAL A 596 -11.07 -12.72 -17.43
N MET A 597 -12.04 -12.54 -16.52
CA MET A 597 -12.45 -13.62 -15.62
C MET A 597 -13.10 -14.80 -16.37
N ARG A 598 -12.46 -15.98 -16.33
CA ARG A 598 -12.97 -17.25 -16.89
C ARG A 598 -14.25 -17.71 -16.20
N LYS A 599 -14.28 -17.52 -14.88
CA LYS A 599 -15.41 -17.76 -13.98
C LYS A 599 -15.30 -16.74 -12.84
N PRO A 600 -16.11 -15.68 -12.81
CA PRO A 600 -16.25 -14.88 -11.60
C PRO A 600 -16.67 -15.78 -10.42
N PRO A 601 -16.18 -15.54 -9.18
CA PRO A 601 -16.60 -16.28 -7.99
C PRO A 601 -18.12 -16.31 -7.88
N ARG A 602 -18.68 -17.51 -7.72
CA ARG A 602 -20.13 -17.67 -7.58
C ARG A 602 -20.57 -17.15 -6.20
N PRO A 603 -21.64 -16.34 -6.12
CA PRO A 603 -22.26 -16.01 -4.85
C PRO A 603 -22.64 -17.29 -4.09
N PRO A 604 -22.55 -17.28 -2.74
CA PRO A 604 -23.16 -18.32 -1.94
C PRO A 604 -24.65 -18.37 -2.25
N GLN A 605 -25.15 -19.53 -2.67
CA GLN A 605 -26.54 -19.68 -3.10
C GLN A 605 -27.44 -19.56 -1.88
N ARG A 606 -28.19 -18.45 -1.78
CA ARG A 606 -29.05 -18.14 -0.63
C ARG A 606 -30.51 -18.36 -0.99
N LYS A 607 -31.32 -18.69 0.03
CA LYS A 607 -32.78 -18.58 -0.04
C LYS A 607 -33.15 -17.12 -0.30
N ALA A 608 -34.04 -16.87 -1.24
CA ALA A 608 -34.49 -15.53 -1.59
C ALA A 608 -35.60 -15.07 -0.63
N ILE A 609 -35.22 -14.85 0.64
CA ILE A 609 -36.14 -14.47 1.71
C ILE A 609 -36.56 -13.01 1.53
N VAL A 610 -37.87 -12.76 1.50
CA VAL A 610 -38.42 -11.40 1.45
C VAL A 610 -38.35 -10.78 2.84
N SER A 611 -37.81 -9.56 2.99
CA SER A 611 -37.84 -8.88 4.30
C SER A 611 -39.29 -8.74 4.79
N PRO A 612 -39.62 -9.15 6.03
CA PRO A 612 -40.96 -8.98 6.58
C PRO A 612 -41.44 -7.52 6.58
N GLU A 613 -40.51 -6.56 6.62
CA GLU A 613 -40.77 -5.11 6.59
C GLU A 613 -41.46 -4.66 5.31
N VAL A 614 -41.24 -5.35 4.18
CA VAL A 614 -41.89 -5.08 2.88
C VAL A 614 -43.40 -4.98 3.07
N TYR A 615 -43.96 -5.90 3.84
CA TYR A 615 -45.40 -6.11 4.02
C TYR A 615 -46.06 -5.12 5.00
N ALA A 616 -45.27 -4.43 5.82
CA ALA A 616 -45.78 -3.49 6.81
C ALA A 616 -46.61 -2.39 6.11
N ARG A 617 -47.88 -2.28 6.51
CA ARG A 617 -48.83 -1.29 5.98
C ARG A 617 -49.02 -1.35 4.45
N ILE A 618 -48.86 -2.53 3.83
CA ILE A 618 -49.33 -2.78 2.44
C ILE A 618 -50.86 -2.99 2.41
N SER A 619 -51.41 -3.58 3.47
CA SER A 619 -52.82 -3.93 3.62
C SER A 619 -53.36 -3.42 4.95
N ASP A 620 -54.66 -3.55 5.17
CA ASP A 620 -55.30 -3.14 6.44
C ASP A 620 -55.07 -4.22 7.52
N TYR A 621 -55.09 -5.50 7.10
CA TYR A 621 -54.95 -6.66 7.97
C TYR A 621 -54.03 -7.74 7.37
N TYR A 622 -53.48 -8.55 8.28
CA TYR A 622 -52.98 -9.90 8.06
C TYR A 622 -54.09 -10.93 8.34
N LEU A 623 -54.09 -12.05 7.61
CA LEU A 623 -54.87 -13.25 7.96
C LEU A 623 -53.95 -14.29 8.60
N VAL A 624 -54.30 -14.70 9.83
CA VAL A 624 -53.49 -15.58 10.69
C VAL A 624 -54.33 -16.80 11.09
N PRO A 625 -53.81 -18.04 11.00
CA PRO A 625 -54.49 -19.22 11.53
C PRO A 625 -54.63 -19.18 13.06
N ASN A 626 -55.80 -19.56 13.57
CA ASN A 626 -56.10 -19.70 15.00
C ASN A 626 -56.66 -21.09 15.35
N GLY A 627 -56.16 -22.14 14.70
CA GLY A 627 -56.63 -23.53 14.85
C GLY A 627 -57.97 -23.83 14.15
N GLU A 628 -58.97 -22.98 14.35
CA GLU A 628 -60.35 -23.15 13.83
C GLU A 628 -60.59 -22.44 12.48
N GLY A 629 -59.73 -21.50 12.10
CA GLY A 629 -59.88 -20.71 10.88
C GLY A 629 -58.82 -19.60 10.75
N LEU A 630 -59.08 -18.64 9.85
CA LEU A 630 -58.24 -17.45 9.66
C LEU A 630 -58.87 -16.22 10.36
N VAL A 631 -58.15 -15.61 11.29
CA VAL A 631 -58.53 -14.36 11.96
C VAL A 631 -57.82 -13.16 11.34
N LYS A 632 -58.48 -11.99 11.36
CA LYS A 632 -57.89 -10.70 10.93
C LYS A 632 -57.08 -10.08 12.07
N VAL A 633 -55.81 -9.79 11.82
CA VAL A 633 -54.92 -9.06 12.74
C VAL A 633 -54.49 -7.75 12.05
N PRO A 634 -54.56 -6.57 12.70
CA PRO A 634 -54.14 -5.30 12.09
C PRO A 634 -52.71 -5.30 11.53
N ASN A 635 -52.50 -4.64 10.39
CA ASN A 635 -51.17 -4.51 9.76
C ASN A 635 -50.47 -3.20 10.17
N ASP A 636 -50.21 -3.06 11.47
CA ASP A 636 -49.54 -1.87 12.02
C ASP A 636 -48.01 -1.90 11.85
N GLY A 637 -47.45 -3.09 11.58
CA GLY A 637 -46.03 -3.40 11.47
C GLY A 637 -45.72 -4.74 10.79
N ILE A 638 -44.70 -5.45 11.28
CA ILE A 638 -44.18 -6.71 10.71
C ILE A 638 -45.24 -7.85 10.75
N PRO A 639 -45.35 -8.71 9.72
CA PRO A 639 -46.27 -9.85 9.73
C PRO A 639 -45.98 -10.83 10.86
N PRO A 640 -47.00 -11.23 11.66
CA PRO A 640 -46.90 -12.38 12.57
C PRO A 640 -46.35 -13.62 11.86
N GLU A 641 -45.63 -14.49 12.58
CA GLU A 641 -44.97 -15.66 11.98
C GLU A 641 -45.96 -16.57 11.24
N MET A 642 -47.09 -16.88 11.87
CA MET A 642 -48.16 -17.70 11.28
C MET A 642 -48.98 -16.98 10.19
N ALA A 643 -48.78 -15.69 9.92
CA ALA A 643 -49.58 -14.95 8.94
C ALA A 643 -49.38 -15.51 7.52
N GLN A 644 -50.51 -15.82 6.85
CA GLN A 644 -50.54 -16.46 5.53
C GLN A 644 -50.95 -15.51 4.39
N TYR A 645 -51.82 -14.53 4.65
CA TYR A 645 -52.33 -13.61 3.62
C TYR A 645 -52.40 -12.15 4.11
N LEU A 646 -52.42 -11.24 3.14
CA LEU A 646 -52.70 -9.81 3.26
C LEU A 646 -54.13 -9.55 2.79
N ILE A 647 -54.90 -8.72 3.49
CA ILE A 647 -56.25 -8.32 3.08
C ILE A 647 -56.57 -6.89 3.50
N SER A 648 -57.38 -6.19 2.69
CA SER A 648 -57.96 -4.88 2.98
C SER A 648 -59.48 -4.93 2.79
N VAL A 649 -60.24 -4.01 3.39
CA VAL A 649 -61.71 -4.04 3.46
C VAL A 649 -62.38 -4.28 2.10
N ASN A 650 -61.83 -3.71 1.02
CA ASN A 650 -62.32 -3.86 -0.35
C ASN A 650 -61.27 -4.53 -1.27
N SER A 651 -60.56 -5.55 -0.79
CA SER A 651 -59.55 -6.26 -1.59
C SER A 651 -59.56 -7.77 -1.32
N LYS A 652 -59.31 -8.56 -2.37
CA LYS A 652 -59.15 -10.01 -2.29
C LYS A 652 -57.84 -10.37 -1.56
N PRO A 653 -57.75 -11.55 -0.91
CA PRO A 653 -56.52 -11.99 -0.24
C PRO A 653 -55.34 -12.13 -1.21
N VAL A 654 -54.16 -11.71 -0.76
CA VAL A 654 -52.87 -11.95 -1.43
C VAL A 654 -51.98 -12.76 -0.50
N ARG A 655 -51.42 -13.87 -1.00
CA ARG A 655 -50.57 -14.76 -0.20
C ARG A 655 -49.24 -14.10 0.15
N ILE A 656 -48.81 -14.22 1.41
CA ILE A 656 -47.53 -13.70 1.88
C ILE A 656 -46.40 -14.59 1.35
N VAL A 657 -45.48 -14.00 0.57
CA VAL A 657 -44.30 -14.66 0.04
C VAL A 657 -43.16 -14.52 1.05
N ARG A 658 -42.84 -15.59 1.79
CA ARG A 658 -41.68 -15.59 2.71
C ARG A 658 -40.37 -15.85 1.96
N GLU A 659 -40.42 -16.63 0.88
CA GLU A 659 -39.29 -17.00 0.03
C GLU A 659 -39.74 -16.99 -1.44
N VAL A 660 -38.94 -16.43 -2.35
CA VAL A 660 -39.24 -16.34 -3.79
C VAL A 660 -38.96 -17.68 -4.48
N ASP A 661 -39.90 -18.15 -5.30
CA ASP A 661 -39.82 -19.40 -6.07
C ASP A 661 -39.59 -19.16 -7.57
N GLU A 662 -39.44 -20.24 -8.34
CA GLU A 662 -39.25 -20.18 -9.79
C GLU A 662 -40.44 -19.53 -10.53
N LYS A 663 -41.66 -19.66 -9.99
CA LYS A 663 -42.89 -19.14 -10.63
C LYS A 663 -42.96 -17.63 -10.51
N LEU A 664 -42.75 -17.10 -9.31
CA LEU A 664 -42.70 -15.66 -9.05
C LEU A 664 -41.51 -15.03 -9.76
N SER A 665 -40.34 -15.68 -9.75
CA SER A 665 -39.16 -15.19 -10.48
C SER A 665 -39.42 -15.08 -11.99
N TYR A 666 -40.07 -16.09 -12.59
CA TYR A 666 -40.53 -16.04 -13.98
C TYR A 666 -41.53 -14.89 -14.21
N ALA A 667 -42.58 -14.80 -13.38
CA ALA A 667 -43.60 -13.76 -13.51
C ALA A 667 -43.04 -12.34 -13.35
N VAL A 668 -42.04 -12.13 -12.48
CA VAL A 668 -41.32 -10.86 -12.33
C VAL A 668 -40.53 -10.49 -13.59
N GLY A 669 -39.86 -11.46 -14.22
CA GLY A 669 -39.20 -11.27 -15.52
C GLY A 669 -40.18 -10.85 -16.62
N VAL A 670 -41.34 -11.51 -16.68
CA VAL A 670 -42.45 -11.15 -17.59
C VAL A 670 -42.99 -9.75 -17.29
N ILE A 671 -43.16 -9.40 -16.01
CA ILE A 671 -43.68 -8.09 -15.59
C ILE A 671 -42.71 -6.96 -15.96
N LEU A 672 -41.39 -7.21 -15.95
CA LEU A 672 -40.38 -6.25 -16.41
C LEU A 672 -40.33 -6.09 -17.93
N GLY A 673 -40.62 -7.15 -18.71
CA GLY A 673 -40.77 -7.11 -20.17
C GLY A 673 -42.14 -6.59 -20.65
N ASP A 674 -43.06 -7.48 -21.00
CA ASP A 674 -44.41 -7.14 -21.53
C ASP A 674 -45.42 -6.65 -20.48
N GLY A 675 -45.04 -6.66 -19.20
CA GLY A 675 -45.90 -6.20 -18.11
C GLY A 675 -46.05 -4.69 -17.97
N TYR A 676 -46.88 -4.29 -17.01
CA TYR A 676 -47.10 -2.92 -16.58
C TYR A 676 -47.72 -2.92 -15.17
N ILE A 677 -47.14 -2.16 -14.25
CA ILE A 677 -47.80 -1.80 -12.99
C ILE A 677 -48.40 -0.41 -13.19
N SER A 678 -49.69 -0.27 -12.94
CA SER A 678 -50.39 1.03 -13.03
C SER A 678 -49.74 2.11 -12.16
N SER A 679 -49.75 3.36 -12.63
CA SER A 679 -49.13 4.51 -11.93
C SER A 679 -49.76 4.79 -10.56
N ASN A 680 -51.06 4.55 -10.41
CA ASN A 680 -51.79 4.60 -9.14
C ASN A 680 -51.67 3.30 -8.32
N GLY A 681 -51.05 2.25 -8.87
CA GLY A 681 -50.82 0.97 -8.23
C GLY A 681 -52.05 0.08 -8.06
N TYR A 682 -53.17 0.30 -8.75
CA TYR A 682 -54.41 -0.49 -8.54
C TYR A 682 -54.42 -1.85 -9.25
N TYR A 683 -53.70 -1.97 -10.37
CA TYR A 683 -53.60 -3.21 -11.16
C TYR A 683 -52.19 -3.46 -11.70
N VAL A 684 -51.95 -4.74 -11.99
CA VAL A 684 -50.81 -5.26 -12.77
C VAL A 684 -51.38 -5.91 -14.02
N SER A 685 -50.83 -5.59 -15.20
CA SER A 685 -51.24 -6.20 -16.47
C SER A 685 -50.04 -6.66 -17.27
N ALA A 686 -50.21 -7.63 -18.17
CA ALA A 686 -49.19 -8.05 -19.14
C ALA A 686 -49.82 -8.46 -20.48
N THR A 687 -49.02 -8.38 -21.55
CA THR A 687 -49.46 -8.65 -22.93
C THR A 687 -48.81 -9.92 -23.47
N PHE A 688 -49.58 -10.73 -24.20
CA PHE A 688 -49.17 -12.05 -24.68
C PHE A 688 -49.61 -12.30 -26.12
N ASP A 689 -48.71 -12.79 -26.97
CA ASP A 689 -48.98 -13.24 -28.34
C ASP A 689 -48.91 -14.78 -28.47
N ASP A 690 -48.73 -15.50 -27.36
CA ASP A 690 -48.57 -16.96 -27.29
C ASP A 690 -49.31 -17.53 -26.07
N SER A 691 -50.09 -18.59 -26.27
CA SER A 691 -50.93 -19.17 -25.21
C SER A 691 -50.15 -19.98 -24.17
N SER A 692 -49.00 -20.55 -24.52
CA SER A 692 -48.12 -21.26 -23.57
C SER A 692 -47.41 -20.25 -22.67
N TYR A 693 -46.96 -19.13 -23.24
CA TYR A 693 -46.44 -17.97 -22.52
C TYR A 693 -47.49 -17.38 -21.55
N MET A 694 -48.70 -17.09 -22.04
CA MET A 694 -49.81 -16.58 -21.22
C MET A 694 -50.17 -17.53 -20.07
N ASN A 695 -50.30 -18.83 -20.35
CA ASN A 695 -50.68 -19.83 -19.34
C ASN A 695 -49.60 -20.02 -18.27
N ALA A 696 -48.32 -19.88 -18.61
CA ALA A 696 -47.23 -19.91 -17.63
C ALA A 696 -47.30 -18.71 -16.68
N PHE A 697 -47.63 -17.52 -17.19
CA PHE A 697 -47.80 -16.32 -16.37
C PHE A 697 -49.03 -16.39 -15.45
N THR A 698 -50.20 -16.79 -15.96
CA THR A 698 -51.41 -16.89 -15.14
C THR A 698 -51.31 -17.98 -14.08
N SER A 699 -50.71 -19.13 -14.42
CA SER A 699 -50.45 -20.23 -13.47
C SER A 699 -49.45 -19.85 -12.37
N ALA A 700 -48.47 -18.99 -12.69
CA ALA A 700 -47.59 -18.42 -11.67
C ALA A 700 -48.36 -17.49 -10.72
N LEU A 701 -49.17 -16.55 -11.24
CA LEU A 701 -49.88 -15.58 -10.40
C LEU A 701 -51.06 -16.15 -9.62
N SER A 702 -51.73 -17.20 -10.11
CA SER A 702 -52.87 -17.83 -9.40
C SER A 702 -52.49 -18.40 -8.03
N GLU A 703 -51.23 -18.80 -7.82
CA GLU A 703 -50.78 -19.33 -6.52
C GLU A 703 -50.56 -18.22 -5.46
N PHE A 704 -50.33 -16.98 -5.89
CA PHE A 704 -50.19 -15.81 -5.02
C PHE A 704 -51.49 -15.02 -4.83
N LEU A 705 -52.42 -15.16 -5.78
CA LEU A 705 -53.69 -14.44 -5.86
C LEU A 705 -54.88 -15.41 -5.94
N PRO A 706 -55.08 -16.30 -4.94
CA PRO A 706 -55.92 -17.50 -5.05
C PRO A 706 -57.40 -17.21 -5.39
N GLU A 707 -57.93 -16.06 -4.96
CA GLU A 707 -59.32 -15.66 -5.25
C GLU A 707 -59.44 -14.69 -6.45
N SER A 708 -58.33 -14.22 -7.03
CA SER A 708 -58.32 -13.17 -8.04
C SER A 708 -58.22 -13.72 -9.45
N GLU A 709 -59.37 -14.01 -10.07
CA GLU A 709 -59.46 -14.21 -11.52
C GLU A 709 -58.98 -12.96 -12.27
N PRO A 710 -58.16 -13.11 -13.33
CA PRO A 710 -57.73 -11.99 -14.16
C PRO A 710 -58.81 -11.58 -15.18
N GLU A 711 -58.86 -10.28 -15.48
CA GLU A 711 -59.55 -9.79 -16.67
C GLU A 711 -58.71 -10.11 -17.92
N ILE A 712 -59.27 -10.88 -18.86
CA ILE A 712 -58.58 -11.32 -20.09
C ILE A 712 -59.23 -10.65 -21.30
N LYS A 713 -58.52 -9.72 -21.94
CA LYS A 713 -58.95 -8.99 -23.15
C LYS A 713 -58.20 -9.52 -24.37
N ARG A 714 -58.91 -10.23 -25.25
CA ARG A 714 -58.38 -10.73 -26.53
C ARG A 714 -58.58 -9.69 -27.62
N ASN A 715 -57.51 -9.34 -28.32
CA ASN A 715 -57.49 -8.41 -29.45
C ASN A 715 -56.93 -9.14 -30.68
N GLU A 716 -56.92 -8.49 -31.85
CA GLU A 716 -56.28 -9.06 -33.03
C GLU A 716 -54.77 -9.17 -32.83
N GLY A 717 -54.26 -10.40 -32.83
CA GLY A 717 -52.83 -10.73 -32.68
C GLY A 717 -52.28 -10.81 -31.24
N TYR A 718 -53.00 -10.32 -30.23
CA TYR A 718 -52.50 -10.33 -28.83
C TYR A 718 -53.62 -10.39 -27.78
N THR A 719 -53.29 -10.89 -26.59
CA THR A 719 -54.16 -10.95 -25.41
C THR A 719 -53.54 -10.17 -24.26
N VAL A 720 -54.33 -9.33 -23.59
CA VAL A 720 -53.94 -8.63 -22.35
C VAL A 720 -54.56 -9.32 -21.16
N VAL A 721 -53.77 -9.62 -20.14
CA VAL A 721 -54.20 -10.22 -18.86
C VAL A 721 -53.99 -9.19 -17.76
N THR A 722 -55.02 -8.89 -16.98
CA THR A 722 -54.99 -7.85 -15.94
C THR A 722 -55.47 -8.38 -14.59
N TYR A 723 -54.64 -8.22 -13.54
CA TYR A 723 -54.97 -8.52 -12.15
C TYR A 723 -55.17 -7.21 -11.37
N GLY A 724 -56.40 -6.94 -10.94
CA GLY A 724 -56.76 -5.78 -10.11
C GLY A 724 -56.47 -6.02 -8.64
N SER A 725 -55.19 -5.95 -8.22
CA SER A 725 -54.79 -6.04 -6.81
C SER A 725 -53.74 -4.98 -6.45
N LYS A 726 -54.17 -4.01 -5.63
CA LYS A 726 -53.30 -2.95 -5.11
C LYS A 726 -52.24 -3.47 -4.15
N ILE A 727 -52.62 -4.43 -3.30
CA ILE A 727 -51.73 -5.14 -2.37
C ILE A 727 -50.58 -5.82 -3.15
N PHE A 728 -50.89 -6.48 -4.26
CA PHE A 728 -49.89 -7.18 -5.08
C PHE A 728 -48.99 -6.23 -5.88
N ALA A 729 -49.56 -5.17 -6.45
CA ALA A 729 -48.79 -4.12 -7.14
C ALA A 729 -47.80 -3.40 -6.19
N GLU A 730 -48.22 -3.13 -4.94
CA GLU A 730 -47.36 -2.54 -3.90
C GLU A 730 -46.26 -3.52 -3.47
N PHE A 731 -46.58 -4.80 -3.28
CA PHE A 731 -45.60 -5.85 -2.98
C PHE A 731 -44.53 -5.96 -4.08
N LEU A 732 -44.92 -6.04 -5.35
CA LEU A 732 -43.97 -6.10 -6.47
C LEU A 732 -43.06 -4.88 -6.54
N HIS A 733 -43.61 -3.70 -6.28
CA HIS A 733 -42.87 -2.45 -6.24
C HIS A 733 -41.83 -2.43 -5.10
N ARG A 734 -42.20 -2.84 -3.88
CA ARG A 734 -41.28 -2.84 -2.73
C ARG A 734 -40.26 -3.98 -2.75
N ALA A 735 -40.69 -5.20 -3.06
CA ALA A 735 -39.82 -6.40 -3.01
C ALA A 735 -38.86 -6.49 -4.21
N PHE A 736 -39.31 -6.12 -5.41
CA PHE A 736 -38.55 -6.29 -6.66
C PHE A 736 -38.18 -4.96 -7.34
N ARG A 737 -38.42 -3.81 -6.69
CA ARG A 737 -38.13 -2.46 -7.20
C ARG A 737 -38.75 -2.13 -8.57
N ILE A 738 -39.83 -2.82 -8.96
CA ILE A 738 -40.50 -2.60 -10.26
C ILE A 738 -41.20 -1.23 -10.25
N PRO A 739 -40.94 -0.34 -11.22
CA PRO A 739 -41.55 0.99 -11.23
C PRO A 739 -43.06 0.96 -11.52
N LYS A 740 -43.80 1.87 -10.89
CA LYS A 740 -45.22 2.15 -11.17
C LYS A 740 -45.32 3.14 -12.32
N GLY A 741 -46.14 2.86 -13.31
CA GLY A 741 -46.29 3.71 -14.50
C GLY A 741 -45.19 3.45 -15.53
N ARG A 742 -44.36 4.45 -15.83
CA ARG A 742 -43.37 4.35 -16.91
C ARG A 742 -42.20 3.43 -16.54
N LYS A 743 -41.83 2.57 -17.47
CA LYS A 743 -40.63 1.71 -17.40
C LYS A 743 -39.40 2.46 -17.88
N GLU A 744 -38.81 3.19 -16.95
CA GLU A 744 -37.52 3.89 -17.11
C GLU A 744 -36.59 3.36 -16.00
N ASN A 745 -35.28 3.25 -16.27
CA ASN A 745 -34.24 2.74 -15.34
C ASN A 745 -34.54 1.36 -14.68
N LEU A 746 -34.95 0.36 -15.49
CA LEU A 746 -35.16 -1.02 -15.02
C LEU A 746 -33.86 -1.72 -14.58
N ASP A 747 -33.97 -2.70 -13.67
CA ASP A 747 -32.86 -3.46 -13.09
C ASP A 747 -33.22 -4.96 -12.87
N VAL A 748 -32.24 -5.81 -12.58
CA VAL A 748 -32.42 -7.19 -12.11
C VAL A 748 -32.52 -7.20 -10.57
N PRO A 749 -33.61 -7.70 -9.96
CA PRO A 749 -33.77 -7.64 -8.50
C PRO A 749 -32.76 -8.49 -7.72
N ASP A 750 -32.30 -7.99 -6.57
CA ASP A 750 -31.33 -8.70 -5.71
C ASP A 750 -31.84 -10.06 -5.20
N LEU A 751 -33.15 -10.17 -4.93
CA LEU A 751 -33.84 -11.42 -4.58
C LEU A 751 -33.73 -12.50 -5.67
N VAL A 752 -33.53 -12.10 -6.93
CA VAL A 752 -33.30 -13.01 -8.06
C VAL A 752 -31.81 -13.30 -8.21
N LEU A 753 -30.95 -12.29 -8.01
CA LEU A 753 -29.49 -12.45 -8.08
C LEU A 753 -28.92 -13.35 -6.97
N SER A 754 -29.61 -13.53 -5.85
CA SER A 754 -29.13 -14.37 -4.73
C SER A 754 -29.11 -15.88 -5.04
N ASN A 755 -29.69 -16.33 -6.16
CA ASN A 755 -29.86 -17.75 -6.48
C ASN A 755 -29.80 -18.01 -8.00
N ASP A 756 -28.89 -18.89 -8.44
CA ASP A 756 -28.70 -19.25 -9.85
C ASP A 756 -29.97 -19.84 -10.49
N GLU A 757 -30.81 -20.55 -9.73
CA GLU A 757 -32.03 -21.16 -10.26
C GLU A 757 -33.11 -20.11 -10.52
N LEU A 758 -33.38 -19.23 -9.56
CA LEU A 758 -34.32 -18.12 -9.73
C LEU A 758 -33.91 -17.23 -10.92
N LEU A 759 -32.61 -16.98 -11.07
CA LEU A 759 -32.03 -16.21 -12.17
C LEU A 759 -32.31 -16.84 -13.55
N ARG A 760 -32.30 -18.17 -13.68
CA ARG A 760 -32.67 -18.88 -14.91
C ARG A 760 -34.13 -18.62 -15.31
N TYR A 761 -35.05 -18.64 -14.34
CA TYR A 761 -36.47 -18.41 -14.58
C TYR A 761 -36.81 -16.93 -14.86
N PHE A 762 -36.17 -15.99 -14.17
CA PHE A 762 -36.27 -14.56 -14.47
C PHE A 762 -35.83 -14.23 -15.90
N ILE A 763 -34.67 -14.75 -16.31
CA ILE A 763 -34.16 -14.59 -17.68
C ILE A 763 -35.13 -15.23 -18.67
N ALA A 764 -35.72 -16.39 -18.36
CA ALA A 764 -36.71 -17.01 -19.22
C ALA A 764 -37.95 -16.11 -19.41
N GLY A 765 -38.49 -15.52 -18.35
CA GLY A 765 -39.62 -14.58 -18.45
C GLY A 765 -39.30 -13.33 -19.26
N LEU A 766 -38.08 -12.78 -19.09
CA LEU A 766 -37.63 -11.59 -19.82
C LEU A 766 -37.34 -11.86 -21.31
N PHE A 767 -36.85 -13.05 -21.67
CA PHE A 767 -36.67 -13.46 -23.07
C PHE A 767 -37.96 -13.99 -23.73
N ASP A 768 -38.88 -14.58 -22.96
CA ASP A 768 -40.24 -14.88 -23.44
C ASP A 768 -40.99 -13.59 -23.79
N ALA A 769 -40.69 -12.46 -23.11
CA ALA A 769 -41.14 -11.12 -23.45
C ALA A 769 -40.32 -10.43 -24.57
N ASP A 770 -39.29 -9.66 -24.22
CA ASP A 770 -38.49 -8.81 -25.12
C ASP A 770 -37.44 -9.59 -25.96
N GLY A 771 -37.37 -10.92 -25.83
CA GLY A 771 -36.40 -11.77 -26.51
C GLY A 771 -36.81 -12.22 -27.92
N TYR A 772 -35.84 -12.38 -28.81
CA TYR A 772 -35.97 -12.81 -30.21
C TYR A 772 -34.87 -13.81 -30.59
N VAL A 773 -35.17 -14.73 -31.49
CA VAL A 773 -34.22 -15.73 -32.02
C VAL A 773 -33.92 -15.37 -33.48
N ASP A 774 -32.64 -15.11 -33.79
CA ASP A 774 -32.24 -14.69 -35.15
C ASP A 774 -32.32 -15.86 -36.13
N GLU A 775 -32.98 -15.63 -37.27
CA GLU A 775 -33.19 -16.63 -38.32
C GLU A 775 -32.05 -16.64 -39.35
N ASN A 776 -31.28 -15.53 -39.41
CA ASN A 776 -30.21 -15.29 -40.38
C ASN A 776 -28.85 -15.88 -39.93
N GLY A 777 -28.71 -16.17 -38.64
CA GLY A 777 -27.51 -16.77 -38.07
C GLY A 777 -27.73 -17.24 -36.63
N PRO A 778 -26.83 -18.05 -36.06
CA PRO A 778 -26.98 -18.58 -34.71
C PRO A 778 -26.82 -17.47 -33.66
N ALA A 779 -27.92 -16.80 -33.31
CA ALA A 779 -28.00 -15.83 -32.22
C ALA A 779 -29.36 -15.83 -31.49
N VAL A 780 -29.35 -15.47 -30.21
CA VAL A 780 -30.53 -15.11 -29.42
C VAL A 780 -30.31 -13.71 -28.85
N ILE A 781 -31.34 -12.87 -28.92
CA ILE A 781 -31.24 -11.42 -28.75
C ILE A 781 -32.29 -10.96 -27.74
N LEU A 782 -31.90 -10.16 -26.76
CA LEU A 782 -32.80 -9.38 -25.90
C LEU A 782 -32.57 -7.89 -26.17
N THR A 783 -33.62 -7.10 -26.29
CA THR A 783 -33.54 -5.64 -26.43
C THR A 783 -34.26 -4.93 -25.29
N THR A 784 -33.63 -3.92 -24.70
CA THR A 784 -34.24 -3.08 -23.67
C THR A 784 -33.78 -1.63 -23.78
N LYS A 785 -34.43 -0.72 -23.06
CA LYS A 785 -34.02 0.69 -22.95
C LYS A 785 -33.11 0.98 -21.76
N SER A 786 -33.07 0.09 -20.76
CA SER A 786 -32.19 0.27 -19.59
C SER A 786 -30.79 -0.30 -19.86
N GLU A 787 -29.75 0.54 -19.76
CA GLU A 787 -28.36 0.08 -19.85
C GLU A 787 -28.00 -0.83 -18.66
N ASN A 788 -28.50 -0.52 -17.45
CA ASN A 788 -28.30 -1.32 -16.24
C ASN A 788 -28.88 -2.74 -16.39
N LEU A 789 -30.17 -2.87 -16.77
CA LEU A 789 -30.79 -4.18 -17.03
C LEU A 789 -30.02 -4.97 -18.10
N ALA A 790 -29.59 -4.32 -19.19
CA ALA A 790 -28.81 -4.98 -20.24
C ALA A 790 -27.44 -5.49 -19.72
N ARG A 791 -26.71 -4.69 -18.94
CA ARG A 791 -25.41 -5.07 -18.37
C ARG A 791 -25.54 -6.16 -17.29
N LYS A 792 -26.54 -6.09 -16.39
CA LYS A 792 -26.77 -7.16 -15.40
C LYS A 792 -27.32 -8.46 -16.01
N VAL A 793 -28.18 -8.41 -17.05
CA VAL A 793 -28.62 -9.63 -17.76
C VAL A 793 -27.48 -10.26 -18.55
N TRP A 794 -26.63 -9.47 -19.20
CA TRP A 794 -25.38 -9.94 -19.81
C TRP A 794 -24.51 -10.69 -18.81
N TYR A 795 -24.25 -10.08 -17.65
CA TYR A 795 -23.46 -10.71 -16.60
C TYR A 795 -24.13 -11.99 -16.06
N ALA A 796 -25.45 -11.97 -15.85
CA ALA A 796 -26.20 -13.13 -15.38
C ALA A 796 -26.09 -14.33 -16.34
N LEU A 797 -26.07 -14.09 -17.65
CA LEU A 797 -25.78 -15.12 -18.65
C LEU A 797 -24.35 -15.67 -18.51
N GLN A 798 -23.33 -14.82 -18.31
CA GLN A 798 -21.95 -15.24 -18.06
C GLN A 798 -21.83 -16.12 -16.80
N ARG A 799 -22.51 -15.76 -15.70
CA ARG A 799 -22.59 -16.55 -14.45
C ARG A 799 -23.21 -17.94 -14.64
N LEU A 800 -24.22 -18.03 -15.51
CA LEU A 800 -24.81 -19.29 -15.98
C LEU A 800 -23.96 -20.04 -17.03
N GLY A 801 -22.78 -19.49 -17.37
CA GLY A 801 -21.84 -20.09 -18.33
C GLY A 801 -22.27 -19.95 -19.79
N ILE A 802 -23.05 -18.93 -20.13
CA ILE A 802 -23.52 -18.59 -21.48
C ILE A 802 -22.85 -17.29 -21.91
N ILE A 803 -21.98 -17.35 -22.93
CA ILE A 803 -21.29 -16.16 -23.42
C ILE A 803 -22.30 -15.28 -24.20
N SER A 804 -22.36 -14.00 -23.83
CA SER A 804 -23.18 -12.99 -24.49
C SER A 804 -22.44 -11.66 -24.62
N THR A 805 -22.98 -10.72 -25.39
CA THR A 805 -22.40 -9.37 -25.59
C THR A 805 -23.45 -8.28 -25.41
N VAL A 806 -23.11 -7.12 -24.84
CA VAL A 806 -23.98 -5.93 -24.86
C VAL A 806 -23.62 -5.05 -26.07
N SER A 807 -24.60 -4.39 -26.68
CA SER A 807 -24.37 -3.40 -27.73
C SER A 807 -25.38 -2.24 -27.64
N ARG A 808 -24.88 -1.00 -27.70
CA ARG A 808 -25.66 0.24 -27.72
C ARG A 808 -26.02 0.58 -29.17
N VAL A 809 -27.31 0.60 -29.51
CA VAL A 809 -27.81 0.75 -30.88
C VAL A 809 -28.75 1.96 -30.97
N ARG A 810 -28.55 2.83 -31.97
CA ARG A 810 -29.52 3.91 -32.28
C ARG A 810 -30.74 3.31 -32.97
N ASN A 811 -31.93 3.54 -32.43
CA ASN A 811 -33.18 3.01 -32.95
C ASN A 811 -33.62 3.79 -34.21
N LYS A 812 -33.61 3.12 -35.38
CA LYS A 812 -34.05 3.71 -36.66
C LYS A 812 -35.54 3.42 -36.90
N GLY A 813 -36.41 4.04 -36.12
CA GLY A 813 -37.86 3.82 -36.20
C GLY A 813 -38.68 4.91 -35.51
N TYR A 814 -39.99 4.69 -35.41
CA TYR A 814 -41.03 5.68 -35.01
C TYR A 814 -40.88 6.33 -33.61
N LYS A 815 -39.87 5.92 -32.83
CA LYS A 815 -39.41 6.60 -31.62
C LYS A 815 -37.89 6.61 -31.65
N GLU A 816 -37.30 7.74 -32.00
CA GLU A 816 -35.85 7.94 -31.95
C GLU A 816 -35.33 7.74 -30.52
N GLY A 817 -34.09 7.29 -30.40
CA GLY A 817 -33.44 7.05 -29.11
C GLY A 817 -32.42 5.92 -29.16
N VAL A 818 -31.89 5.59 -27.98
CA VAL A 818 -30.93 4.50 -27.77
C VAL A 818 -31.68 3.26 -27.26
N ILE A 819 -31.29 2.09 -27.74
CA ILE A 819 -31.65 0.78 -27.17
C ILE A 819 -30.39 -0.05 -26.94
N PHE A 820 -30.45 -0.91 -25.93
CA PHE A 820 -29.39 -1.82 -25.54
C PHE A 820 -29.78 -3.24 -25.93
N ARG A 821 -28.84 -3.94 -26.57
CA ARG A 821 -29.07 -5.27 -27.13
C ARG A 821 -28.09 -6.27 -26.51
N VAL A 822 -28.60 -7.17 -25.69
CA VAL A 822 -27.86 -8.34 -25.17
C VAL A 822 -27.97 -9.44 -26.21
N THR A 823 -26.83 -9.99 -26.65
CA THR A 823 -26.77 -10.96 -27.76
C THR A 823 -25.97 -12.19 -27.36
N VAL A 824 -26.62 -13.35 -27.27
CA VAL A 824 -25.96 -14.66 -27.24
C VAL A 824 -25.65 -15.05 -28.69
N ARG A 825 -24.42 -15.46 -29.01
CA ARG A 825 -24.03 -15.89 -30.37
C ARG A 825 -23.30 -17.23 -30.36
N GLY A 826 -23.53 -18.01 -31.41
CA GLY A 826 -22.82 -19.27 -31.66
C GLY A 826 -23.52 -20.49 -31.04
N VAL A 827 -23.43 -21.61 -31.75
CA VAL A 827 -24.21 -22.83 -31.47
C VAL A 827 -23.95 -23.38 -30.06
N ASP A 828 -22.69 -23.38 -29.61
CA ASP A 828 -22.28 -23.96 -28.33
C ASP A 828 -22.79 -23.19 -27.09
N ASP A 829 -23.06 -21.89 -27.22
CA ASP A 829 -23.62 -21.04 -26.18
C ASP A 829 -25.16 -20.97 -26.28
N ILE A 830 -25.71 -21.12 -27.49
CA ILE A 830 -27.16 -21.30 -27.74
C ILE A 830 -27.66 -22.65 -27.21
N ILE A 831 -26.89 -23.73 -27.38
CA ILE A 831 -27.19 -25.04 -26.76
C ILE A 831 -27.19 -24.92 -25.23
N ARG A 832 -26.30 -24.10 -24.64
CA ARG A 832 -26.30 -23.82 -23.20
C ARG A 832 -27.50 -22.96 -22.80
N PHE A 833 -27.83 -21.91 -23.55
CA PHE A 833 -29.04 -21.11 -23.35
C PHE A 833 -30.31 -21.98 -23.35
N ASN A 834 -30.52 -22.84 -24.35
CA ASN A 834 -31.70 -23.71 -24.43
C ASN A 834 -31.76 -24.80 -23.33
N ARG A 835 -30.63 -25.14 -22.69
CA ARG A 835 -30.58 -26.07 -21.54
C ARG A 835 -30.78 -25.37 -20.21
N SER A 836 -30.23 -24.17 -20.07
CA SER A 836 -30.26 -23.40 -18.83
C SER A 836 -31.52 -22.54 -18.69
N ILE A 837 -32.02 -21.93 -19.76
CA ILE A 837 -33.11 -20.93 -19.71
C ILE A 837 -34.43 -21.59 -20.17
N PRO A 838 -35.38 -21.87 -19.25
CA PRO A 838 -36.59 -22.64 -19.55
C PRO A 838 -37.70 -21.78 -20.19
N LEU A 839 -37.48 -21.34 -21.44
CA LEU A 839 -38.48 -20.59 -22.23
C LEU A 839 -39.83 -21.33 -22.31
N ARG A 840 -40.92 -20.58 -22.18
CA ARG A 840 -42.31 -21.05 -22.22
C ARG A 840 -43.04 -20.64 -23.50
N HIS A 841 -42.59 -19.57 -24.18
CA HIS A 841 -43.17 -19.12 -25.43
C HIS A 841 -42.88 -20.12 -26.55
N SER A 842 -43.94 -20.78 -27.04
CA SER A 842 -43.84 -21.94 -27.94
C SER A 842 -43.11 -21.61 -29.25
N ARG A 843 -43.45 -20.50 -29.90
CA ARG A 843 -42.83 -20.08 -31.18
C ARG A 843 -41.35 -19.72 -31.02
N LYS A 844 -40.95 -19.02 -29.94
CA LYS A 844 -39.55 -18.68 -29.67
C LYS A 844 -38.72 -19.94 -29.39
N LYS A 845 -39.24 -20.87 -28.58
CA LYS A 845 -38.60 -22.16 -28.30
C LYS A 845 -38.46 -23.03 -29.56
N ALA A 846 -39.48 -23.12 -30.40
CA ALA A 846 -39.42 -23.91 -31.64
C ALA A 846 -38.31 -23.41 -32.59
N LYS A 847 -38.21 -22.08 -32.79
CA LYS A 847 -37.13 -21.47 -33.58
C LYS A 847 -35.76 -21.73 -32.97
N LEU A 848 -35.63 -21.67 -31.64
CA LEU A 848 -34.38 -21.95 -30.92
C LEU A 848 -33.91 -23.40 -31.13
N GLU A 849 -34.82 -24.37 -31.09
CA GLU A 849 -34.51 -25.78 -31.37
C GLU A 849 -34.18 -26.03 -32.85
N GLU A 850 -34.86 -25.38 -33.79
CA GLU A 850 -34.54 -25.45 -35.22
C GLU A 850 -33.12 -24.91 -35.49
N LEU A 851 -32.78 -23.75 -34.90
CA LEU A 851 -31.48 -23.12 -35.01
C LEU A 851 -30.34 -24.04 -34.52
N ILE A 852 -30.57 -24.79 -33.43
CA ILE A 852 -29.64 -25.79 -32.90
C ILE A 852 -29.49 -27.00 -33.85
N ARG A 853 -30.55 -27.40 -34.56
CA ARG A 853 -30.49 -28.49 -35.55
C ARG A 853 -29.81 -28.06 -36.85
N LYS A 854 -29.97 -26.80 -37.25
CA LYS A 854 -29.49 -26.19 -38.51
C LYS A 854 -27.97 -25.99 -38.56
N TYR A 855 -27.33 -25.67 -37.43
CA TYR A 855 -25.89 -25.37 -37.35
C TYR A 855 -25.13 -26.38 -36.50
N ARG A 856 -23.96 -26.85 -36.97
CA ARG A 856 -23.10 -27.75 -36.18
C ARG A 856 -22.23 -26.97 -35.16
N PRO A 857 -22.07 -27.48 -33.92
CA PRO A 857 -21.16 -26.89 -32.93
C PRO A 857 -19.70 -26.96 -33.37
N HIS A 858 -18.88 -26.03 -32.89
CA HIS A 858 -17.44 -26.00 -33.20
C HIS A 858 -16.65 -26.91 -32.25
N ARG A 859 -15.41 -27.28 -32.63
CA ARG A 859 -14.58 -28.22 -31.84
C ARG A 859 -13.99 -27.60 -30.56
N GLY A 860 -14.85 -27.48 -29.53
CA GLY A 860 -14.51 -27.14 -28.15
C GLY A 860 -14.56 -25.64 -27.83
N LYS A 861 -14.81 -25.31 -26.56
CA LYS A 861 -14.90 -23.92 -26.08
C LYS A 861 -13.58 -23.15 -26.29
N ARG A 862 -13.67 -21.82 -26.37
CA ARG A 862 -12.50 -20.93 -26.43
C ARG A 862 -11.95 -20.57 -25.04
N THR A 863 -12.80 -20.47 -24.02
CA THR A 863 -12.41 -20.34 -22.60
C THR A 863 -11.46 -21.43 -22.11
N ASP A 864 -11.63 -22.61 -22.68
CA ASP A 864 -10.89 -23.83 -22.35
C ASP A 864 -9.56 -23.91 -23.15
N ARG A 865 -9.19 -22.82 -23.85
CA ARG A 865 -7.92 -22.63 -24.55
C ARG A 865 -7.05 -21.57 -23.88
N VAL A 866 -5.77 -21.62 -24.17
CA VAL A 866 -4.71 -20.70 -23.75
C VAL A 866 -3.91 -20.30 -24.99
N PRO A 867 -3.53 -19.02 -25.15
CA PRO A 867 -2.53 -18.63 -26.15
C PRO A 867 -1.22 -19.41 -25.95
N ILE A 868 -0.52 -19.72 -27.03
CA ILE A 868 0.78 -20.41 -26.94
C ILE A 868 1.70 -20.02 -28.10
N SER A 869 2.99 -19.90 -27.80
CA SER A 869 4.07 -19.61 -28.74
C SER A 869 5.18 -20.69 -28.63
N PRO A 870 6.12 -20.75 -29.60
CA PRO A 870 7.25 -21.69 -29.54
C PRO A 870 8.13 -21.52 -28.29
N SER A 871 8.36 -20.28 -27.86
CA SER A 871 9.20 -19.93 -26.69
C SER A 871 8.70 -20.56 -25.39
N MET A 872 7.40 -20.80 -25.25
CA MET A 872 6.81 -21.44 -24.07
C MET A 872 7.12 -22.93 -23.95
N LEU A 873 7.64 -23.61 -24.99
CA LEU A 873 7.73 -25.07 -25.00
C LEU A 873 9.05 -25.62 -25.56
N GLU A 874 9.55 -25.07 -26.67
CA GLU A 874 10.76 -25.55 -27.32
C GLU A 874 12.01 -25.43 -26.43
N PRO A 875 12.26 -24.33 -25.67
CA PRO A 875 13.42 -24.22 -24.79
C PRO A 875 13.39 -25.24 -23.66
N ILE A 876 12.26 -25.43 -22.99
CA ILE A 876 12.12 -26.37 -21.85
C ILE A 876 12.34 -27.81 -22.33
N ARG A 877 11.68 -28.20 -23.43
CA ARG A 877 11.85 -29.56 -23.99
C ARG A 877 13.28 -29.78 -24.50
N GLY A 878 13.89 -28.76 -25.12
CA GLY A 878 15.28 -28.80 -25.59
C GLY A 878 16.28 -28.97 -24.45
N ARG A 879 16.12 -28.20 -23.37
CA ARG A 879 16.95 -28.27 -22.16
C ARG A 879 16.88 -29.63 -21.46
N LEU A 880 15.66 -30.18 -21.32
CA LEU A 880 15.43 -31.53 -20.79
C LEU A 880 15.79 -32.67 -21.78
N ASN A 881 16.34 -32.33 -22.97
CA ASN A 881 16.73 -33.26 -24.04
C ASN A 881 15.61 -34.25 -24.48
N LEU A 882 14.34 -33.88 -24.25
CA LEU A 882 13.19 -34.74 -24.49
C LEU A 882 12.83 -34.81 -25.97
N ARG A 883 12.59 -36.02 -26.50
CA ARG A 883 11.99 -36.14 -27.83
C ARG A 883 10.50 -35.83 -27.76
N VAL A 884 9.94 -35.30 -28.85
CA VAL A 884 8.51 -34.99 -28.96
C VAL A 884 7.62 -36.22 -28.76
N SER A 885 8.10 -37.42 -29.09
CA SER A 885 7.44 -38.71 -28.85
C SER A 885 7.45 -39.14 -27.37
N GLU A 886 8.46 -38.77 -26.60
CA GLU A 886 8.54 -39.01 -25.16
C GLU A 886 7.64 -38.03 -24.41
N LEU A 887 7.74 -36.72 -24.71
CA LEU A 887 6.84 -35.70 -24.16
C LEU A 887 5.37 -35.96 -24.52
N SER A 888 5.06 -36.42 -25.74
CA SER A 888 3.69 -36.79 -26.15
C SER A 888 3.10 -37.92 -25.29
N LYS A 889 3.91 -38.91 -24.89
CA LYS A 889 3.48 -40.00 -24.00
C LYS A 889 3.25 -39.49 -22.58
N LEU A 890 4.25 -38.84 -21.98
CA LEU A 890 4.19 -38.33 -20.61
C LEU A 890 3.07 -37.29 -20.43
N ALA A 891 2.89 -36.39 -21.40
CA ALA A 891 1.81 -35.40 -21.37
C ALA A 891 0.43 -36.05 -21.53
N THR A 892 0.32 -37.20 -22.22
CA THR A 892 -0.93 -37.96 -22.34
C THR A 892 -1.30 -38.70 -21.05
N SER A 893 -0.34 -39.08 -20.19
CA SER A 893 -0.66 -39.63 -18.86
C SER A 893 -1.11 -38.59 -17.84
N HIS A 894 -0.73 -37.32 -18.01
CA HIS A 894 -1.11 -36.21 -17.11
C HIS A 894 -2.29 -35.37 -17.63
N ALA A 895 -2.62 -35.43 -18.92
CA ALA A 895 -3.78 -34.75 -19.51
C ALA A 895 -5.05 -35.62 -19.48
N SER A 896 -6.22 -34.96 -19.41
CA SER A 896 -7.53 -35.58 -19.65
C SER A 896 -7.83 -35.86 -21.14
N GLU A 897 -6.84 -35.70 -22.03
CA GLU A 897 -6.95 -35.94 -23.48
C GLU A 897 -5.60 -36.35 -24.09
N LYS A 898 -5.62 -37.01 -25.25
CA LYS A 898 -4.39 -37.46 -25.92
C LYS A 898 -3.60 -36.29 -26.52
N VAL A 899 -2.46 -35.97 -25.90
CA VAL A 899 -1.50 -34.96 -26.38
C VAL A 899 -0.64 -35.54 -27.49
N SER A 900 -1.09 -35.42 -28.75
CA SER A 900 -0.38 -36.00 -29.90
C SER A 900 0.95 -35.30 -30.23
N GLU A 901 1.93 -36.06 -30.73
CA GLU A 901 3.19 -35.51 -31.25
C GLU A 901 3.00 -34.38 -32.28
N SER A 902 1.98 -34.50 -33.15
CA SER A 902 1.69 -33.49 -34.15
C SER A 902 1.18 -32.17 -33.55
N LEU A 903 0.59 -32.19 -32.35
CA LEU A 903 0.20 -30.97 -31.65
C LEU A 903 1.46 -30.25 -31.15
N ILE A 904 2.36 -30.96 -30.47
CA ILE A 904 3.63 -30.42 -29.97
C ILE A 904 4.47 -29.86 -31.14
N ARG A 905 4.70 -30.65 -32.20
CA ARG A 905 5.42 -30.20 -33.41
C ARG A 905 4.76 -29.00 -34.12
N HIS A 906 3.48 -28.72 -33.88
CA HIS A 906 2.79 -27.57 -34.46
C HIS A 906 2.79 -26.34 -33.52
N VAL A 907 2.89 -26.53 -32.21
CA VAL A 907 3.18 -25.45 -31.25
C VAL A 907 4.60 -24.92 -31.49
N GLU A 908 5.60 -25.80 -31.49
CA GLU A 908 7.02 -25.42 -31.69
C GLU A 908 7.25 -24.74 -33.05
N LYS A 909 6.51 -25.15 -34.09
CA LYS A 909 6.59 -24.53 -35.43
C LYS A 909 5.70 -23.28 -35.58
N GLY A 910 5.13 -22.73 -34.50
CA GLY A 910 4.27 -21.55 -34.52
C GLY A 910 2.95 -21.70 -35.31
N ARG A 911 2.58 -22.93 -35.68
CA ARG A 911 1.38 -23.25 -36.48
C ARG A 911 0.11 -23.34 -35.63
N VAL A 912 0.26 -23.50 -34.32
CA VAL A 912 -0.83 -23.46 -33.33
C VAL A 912 -0.58 -22.27 -32.41
N LYS A 913 -1.50 -21.30 -32.43
CA LYS A 913 -1.48 -20.11 -31.55
C LYS A 913 -2.29 -20.28 -30.27
N GLU A 914 -3.14 -21.31 -30.18
CA GLU A 914 -4.03 -21.56 -29.04
C GLU A 914 -4.18 -23.07 -28.78
N ILE A 915 -3.73 -23.54 -27.62
CA ILE A 915 -3.83 -24.95 -27.16
C ILE A 915 -4.95 -25.10 -26.11
N ARG A 916 -5.46 -26.32 -25.89
CA ARG A 916 -6.39 -26.60 -24.78
C ARG A 916 -5.65 -26.59 -23.43
N ARG A 917 -6.31 -26.09 -22.38
CA ARG A 917 -5.81 -26.09 -20.99
C ARG A 917 -5.41 -27.49 -20.51
N SER A 918 -6.24 -28.49 -20.78
CA SER A 918 -5.99 -29.91 -20.48
C SER A 918 -4.69 -30.43 -21.10
N ALA A 919 -4.45 -30.14 -22.38
CA ALA A 919 -3.22 -30.52 -23.06
C ALA A 919 -2.00 -29.71 -22.54
N LEU A 920 -2.14 -28.40 -22.28
CA LEU A 920 -1.06 -27.58 -21.72
C LEU A 920 -0.67 -28.04 -20.32
N LYS A 921 -1.64 -28.33 -19.44
CA LYS A 921 -1.39 -28.87 -18.10
C LYS A 921 -0.70 -30.23 -18.13
N GLY A 922 -1.12 -31.14 -19.02
CA GLY A 922 -0.43 -32.41 -19.20
C GLY A 922 1.03 -32.24 -19.64
N ILE A 923 1.28 -31.31 -20.57
CA ILE A 923 2.65 -30.93 -20.99
C ILE A 923 3.45 -30.34 -19.82
N ALA A 924 2.86 -29.40 -19.07
CA ALA A 924 3.49 -28.75 -17.92
C ALA A 924 3.89 -29.74 -16.82
N LEU A 925 2.98 -30.63 -16.43
CA LEU A 925 3.23 -31.67 -15.42
C LEU A 925 4.26 -32.71 -15.89
N ALA A 926 4.24 -33.08 -17.18
CA ALA A 926 5.25 -33.96 -17.77
C ALA A 926 6.65 -33.33 -17.77
N LEU A 927 6.76 -32.04 -18.09
CA LEU A 927 8.02 -31.31 -18.04
C LEU A 927 8.51 -31.11 -16.59
N GLN A 928 7.62 -30.79 -15.65
CA GLN A 928 7.96 -30.73 -14.21
C GLN A 928 8.45 -32.07 -13.67
N GLN A 929 7.83 -33.18 -14.06
CA GLN A 929 8.27 -34.51 -13.65
C GLN A 929 9.71 -34.77 -14.14
N VAL A 930 9.98 -34.62 -15.43
CA VAL A 930 11.31 -34.87 -15.99
C VAL A 930 12.36 -33.89 -15.47
N ALA A 931 12.00 -32.61 -15.27
CA ALA A 931 12.89 -31.63 -14.65
C ALA A 931 13.27 -32.02 -13.22
N LYS A 932 12.31 -32.54 -12.43
CA LYS A 932 12.57 -33.05 -11.08
C LYS A 932 13.40 -34.33 -11.09
N ASP A 933 13.14 -35.25 -12.02
CA ASP A 933 13.91 -36.49 -12.18
C ASP A 933 15.37 -36.22 -12.62
N LEU A 934 15.66 -35.01 -13.14
CA LEU A 934 16.99 -34.54 -13.55
C LEU A 934 17.61 -33.47 -12.61
N ASN A 935 16.94 -33.08 -11.53
CA ASN A 935 17.30 -31.94 -10.66
C ASN A 935 17.56 -30.61 -11.41
N ASP A 936 16.76 -30.30 -12.44
CA ASP A 936 16.82 -29.03 -13.18
C ASP A 936 15.75 -28.05 -12.70
N ASP A 937 16.03 -27.36 -11.60
CA ASP A 937 15.11 -26.42 -10.94
C ASP A 937 14.61 -25.30 -11.86
N GLU A 938 15.44 -24.83 -12.80
CA GLU A 938 15.08 -23.76 -13.73
C GLU A 938 14.05 -24.26 -14.77
N ALA A 939 14.26 -25.46 -15.32
CA ALA A 939 13.28 -26.11 -16.18
C ALA A 939 11.99 -26.47 -15.42
N TRP A 940 12.10 -26.83 -14.13
CA TRP A 940 10.94 -27.06 -13.27
C TRP A 940 10.12 -25.78 -13.06
N ILE A 941 10.76 -24.64 -12.75
CA ILE A 941 10.10 -23.34 -12.59
C ILE A 941 9.42 -22.90 -13.89
N GLN A 942 10.09 -23.02 -15.04
CA GLN A 942 9.49 -22.71 -16.34
C GLN A 942 8.27 -23.60 -16.62
N ALA A 943 8.38 -24.91 -16.37
CA ALA A 943 7.26 -25.84 -16.50
C ALA A 943 6.13 -25.60 -15.46
N LYS A 944 6.43 -25.03 -14.29
CA LYS A 944 5.43 -24.64 -13.29
C LYS A 944 4.63 -23.41 -13.71
N ARG A 945 5.26 -22.43 -14.37
CA ARG A 945 4.55 -21.29 -14.99
C ARG A 945 3.48 -21.75 -15.98
N LEU A 946 3.80 -22.73 -16.83
CA LEU A 946 2.85 -23.29 -17.79
C LEU A 946 1.61 -23.92 -17.13
N GLU A 947 1.76 -24.51 -15.94
CA GLU A 947 0.65 -25.08 -15.17
C GLU A 947 -0.26 -23.97 -14.61
N LEU A 948 0.32 -22.93 -14.00
CA LEU A 948 -0.44 -21.78 -13.48
C LEU A 948 -1.30 -21.12 -14.57
N ILE A 949 -0.71 -20.90 -15.75
CA ILE A 949 -1.41 -20.33 -16.91
C ILE A 949 -2.51 -21.28 -17.44
N ALA A 950 -2.35 -22.60 -17.30
CA ALA A 950 -3.35 -23.59 -17.70
C ALA A 950 -4.52 -23.68 -16.71
N ASP A 951 -4.25 -23.73 -15.42
CA ASP A 951 -5.27 -23.89 -14.36
C ASP A 951 -6.02 -22.61 -14.02
N GLY A 952 -5.33 -21.46 -14.00
CA GLY A 952 -5.82 -20.20 -13.43
C GLY A 952 -7.17 -19.71 -13.96
N ASP A 953 -7.89 -18.98 -13.11
CA ASP A 953 -9.23 -18.45 -13.38
C ASP A 953 -9.27 -17.20 -14.29
N VAL A 954 -8.11 -16.77 -14.80
CA VAL A 954 -8.03 -15.82 -15.93
C VAL A 954 -8.20 -16.56 -17.26
N TYR A 955 -9.06 -16.03 -18.13
CA TYR A 955 -9.14 -16.30 -19.57
C TYR A 955 -8.48 -15.16 -20.35
N TRP A 956 -7.78 -15.49 -21.43
CA TRP A 956 -7.05 -14.55 -22.27
C TRP A 956 -7.89 -14.22 -23.51
N ASP A 957 -8.66 -13.12 -23.44
CA ASP A 957 -9.54 -12.71 -24.54
C ASP A 957 -8.85 -11.73 -25.49
N GLU A 958 -9.24 -11.77 -26.76
CA GLU A 958 -8.65 -10.98 -27.83
C GLU A 958 -9.30 -9.60 -27.92
N VAL A 959 -8.52 -8.52 -27.83
CA VAL A 959 -8.99 -7.17 -28.09
C VAL A 959 -9.42 -7.05 -29.55
N VAL A 960 -10.59 -6.49 -29.81
CA VAL A 960 -11.16 -6.32 -31.17
C VAL A 960 -11.34 -4.86 -31.58
N SER A 961 -11.54 -3.94 -30.64
CA SER A 961 -11.42 -2.50 -30.88
C SER A 961 -10.85 -1.79 -29.66
N VAL A 962 -10.18 -0.66 -29.94
CA VAL A 962 -9.65 0.29 -28.97
C VAL A 962 -10.01 1.65 -29.55
N ASP A 963 -11.10 2.22 -29.06
CA ASP A 963 -11.76 3.38 -29.63
C ASP A 963 -11.57 4.60 -28.71
N GLU A 964 -11.05 5.74 -29.20
CA GLU A 964 -11.17 7.00 -28.42
C GLU A 964 -12.64 7.40 -28.31
N VAL A 965 -13.04 7.91 -27.15
CA VAL A 965 -14.41 8.40 -26.91
C VAL A 965 -14.40 9.72 -26.15
N GLU A 966 -15.27 10.63 -26.58
CA GLU A 966 -15.54 11.90 -25.90
C GLU A 966 -16.52 11.67 -24.73
N PRO A 967 -16.17 12.03 -23.49
CA PRO A 967 -17.07 11.88 -22.33
C PRO A 967 -18.41 12.58 -22.50
N VAL A 968 -18.41 13.76 -23.14
CA VAL A 968 -19.62 14.58 -23.34
C VAL A 968 -20.65 13.87 -24.25
N GLU A 969 -20.21 13.02 -25.20
CA GLU A 969 -21.13 12.23 -26.05
C GLU A 969 -21.80 11.07 -25.28
N LEU A 970 -21.22 10.66 -24.15
CA LEU A 970 -21.67 9.52 -23.36
C LEU A 970 -22.41 9.96 -22.09
N GLY A 971 -22.24 11.21 -21.65
CA GLY A 971 -22.86 11.79 -20.47
C GLY A 971 -22.01 11.70 -19.20
N ILE A 972 -20.69 11.48 -19.33
CA ILE A 972 -19.80 11.21 -18.20
C ILE A 972 -19.35 12.53 -17.54
N GLU A 973 -19.72 12.75 -16.28
CA GLU A 973 -19.20 13.86 -15.47
C GLU A 973 -18.01 13.44 -14.59
N TYR A 974 -18.04 12.22 -14.04
CA TYR A 974 -17.05 11.71 -13.09
C TYR A 974 -16.42 10.37 -13.55
N LEU A 975 -15.23 10.10 -13.02
CA LEU A 975 -14.45 8.87 -13.23
C LEU A 975 -13.99 8.33 -11.87
N TYR A 976 -13.92 7.02 -11.73
CA TYR A 976 -13.96 6.33 -10.43
C TYR A 976 -12.85 5.27 -10.27
N ASP A 977 -12.35 5.04 -9.06
CA ASP A 977 -11.38 3.96 -8.78
C ASP A 977 -11.45 3.41 -7.34
N LEU A 978 -10.81 2.26 -7.08
CA LEU A 978 -10.82 1.53 -5.81
C LEU A 978 -9.41 1.24 -5.30
N THR A 979 -9.07 1.64 -4.07
CA THR A 979 -7.90 1.08 -3.37
C THR A 979 -8.27 -0.26 -2.75
N VAL A 980 -8.03 -1.32 -3.53
CA VAL A 980 -8.04 -2.72 -3.08
C VAL A 980 -6.75 -3.00 -2.31
N GLU A 981 -6.81 -3.73 -1.20
CA GLU A 981 -5.66 -4.14 -0.39
C GLU A 981 -4.93 -5.39 -0.98
N GLU A 982 -3.67 -5.58 -0.58
CA GLU A 982 -2.72 -6.66 -0.97
C GLU A 982 -2.46 -6.89 -2.47
N ASP A 983 -3.46 -7.33 -3.21
CA ASP A 983 -3.39 -7.67 -4.65
C ASP A 983 -3.49 -6.44 -5.54
N HIS A 984 -4.05 -5.35 -4.99
CA HIS A 984 -4.14 -4.05 -5.64
C HIS A 984 -4.72 -4.14 -7.05
N ASN A 985 -5.72 -4.99 -7.24
CA ASN A 985 -6.41 -5.19 -8.51
C ASN A 985 -7.84 -5.65 -8.29
N TYR A 986 -8.73 -5.33 -9.22
CA TYR A 986 -10.13 -5.75 -9.19
C TYR A 986 -10.70 -6.03 -10.58
N VAL A 987 -11.83 -6.73 -10.59
CA VAL A 987 -12.58 -7.09 -11.79
C VAL A 987 -13.65 -6.04 -12.11
N ALA A 988 -13.48 -5.34 -13.24
CA ALA A 988 -14.44 -4.35 -13.77
C ALA A 988 -14.90 -4.74 -15.18
N ASN A 989 -16.22 -4.88 -15.38
CA ASN A 989 -16.82 -5.46 -16.61
C ASN A 989 -16.14 -6.78 -17.07
N GLY A 990 -15.60 -7.55 -16.12
CA GLY A 990 -14.88 -8.80 -16.37
C GLY A 990 -13.36 -8.70 -16.55
N ILE A 991 -12.76 -7.50 -16.54
CA ILE A 991 -11.34 -7.20 -16.88
C ILE A 991 -10.54 -6.68 -15.65
N LEU A 992 -9.20 -6.71 -15.66
CA LEU A 992 -8.28 -6.58 -14.48
C LEU A 992 -7.20 -5.46 -14.60
N VAL A 993 -6.79 -4.77 -13.48
CA VAL A 993 -5.95 -3.51 -13.43
C VAL A 993 -5.09 -3.29 -12.12
N SER A 994 -3.86 -2.67 -12.04
CA SER A 994 -3.00 -2.69 -10.77
C SER A 994 -1.69 -1.79 -10.55
N ASN A 995 -1.02 -1.83 -9.34
CA ASN A 995 -0.15 -0.82 -8.59
C ASN A 995 1.43 -1.04 -8.46
N CYS A 996 2.32 -0.16 -7.89
CA CYS A 996 3.84 -0.28 -8.00
C CYS A 996 4.92 0.48 -7.08
N MET A 997 6.25 0.30 -7.39
CA MET A 997 7.63 0.88 -7.04
C MET A 997 8.37 0.97 -5.66
N GLY A 998 9.68 0.61 -5.60
CA GLY A 998 10.59 0.78 -4.43
C GLY A 998 12.12 0.44 -4.57
N THR A 999 12.96 0.51 -3.49
CA THR A 999 14.47 0.32 -3.34
C THR A 999 15.01 -1.14 -3.16
N ILE A 1000 16.36 -1.45 -3.19
CA ILE A 1000 16.97 -2.83 -3.03
C ILE A 1000 18.56 -2.97 -2.99
N HIS A 1001 19.12 -4.19 -2.77
CA HIS A 1001 20.52 -4.65 -3.07
C HIS A 1001 20.71 -5.44 -4.40
N ALA A 1002 21.83 -5.27 -5.12
CA ALA A 1002 22.28 -6.11 -6.25
C ALA A 1002 23.71 -5.78 -6.75
N ASN A 1003 24.25 -6.52 -7.75
CA ASN A 1003 25.53 -6.20 -8.41
C ASN A 1003 25.39 -5.71 -9.87
N SER A 1004 24.23 -5.88 -10.51
CA SER A 1004 23.92 -5.29 -11.83
C SER A 1004 22.42 -5.00 -11.98
N ALA A 1005 22.03 -4.03 -12.82
CA ALA A 1005 20.63 -3.62 -12.94
C ALA A 1005 19.66 -4.75 -13.35
N ARG A 1006 20.15 -5.77 -14.09
CA ARG A 1006 19.35 -6.96 -14.43
C ARG A 1006 19.26 -7.96 -13.27
N GLU A 1007 20.32 -8.13 -12.48
CA GLU A 1007 20.26 -8.90 -11.23
C GLU A 1007 19.35 -8.22 -10.20
N THR A 1008 19.28 -6.89 -10.23
CA THR A 1008 18.36 -6.09 -9.40
C THR A 1008 16.90 -6.44 -9.65
N VAL A 1009 16.50 -6.48 -10.92
CA VAL A 1009 15.17 -6.94 -11.35
C VAL A 1009 14.93 -8.39 -10.90
N ILE A 1010 15.88 -9.29 -11.12
CA ILE A 1010 15.74 -10.70 -10.72
C ILE A 1010 15.58 -10.85 -9.19
N ARG A 1011 16.25 -10.02 -8.38
CA ARG A 1011 16.05 -10.02 -6.92
C ARG A 1011 14.70 -9.47 -6.48
N LEU A 1012 14.17 -8.44 -7.15
CA LEU A 1012 12.80 -7.98 -6.90
C LEU A 1012 11.80 -9.12 -7.14
N GLU A 1013 11.94 -9.84 -8.24
CA GLU A 1013 11.08 -10.97 -8.64
C GLU A 1013 11.21 -12.21 -7.73
N SER A 1014 12.29 -12.31 -6.94
CA SER A 1014 12.61 -13.51 -6.15
C SER A 1014 12.14 -13.41 -4.69
N PRO A 1015 11.74 -14.52 -4.04
CA PRO A 1015 11.56 -14.56 -2.60
C PRO A 1015 12.85 -14.15 -1.84
N PRO A 1016 12.74 -13.50 -0.68
CA PRO A 1016 11.50 -13.17 0.05
C PRO A 1016 10.80 -11.87 -0.40
N MET A 1017 11.34 -11.15 -1.40
CA MET A 1017 10.77 -9.88 -1.87
C MET A 1017 9.55 -10.09 -2.76
N SER A 1018 9.62 -11.09 -3.65
CA SER A 1018 8.49 -11.62 -4.43
C SER A 1018 7.66 -10.55 -5.16
N VAL A 1019 8.28 -9.44 -5.55
CA VAL A 1019 7.64 -8.34 -6.27
C VAL A 1019 7.24 -8.85 -7.64
N PRO A 1020 5.94 -8.89 -7.99
CA PRO A 1020 5.51 -9.32 -9.30
C PRO A 1020 6.19 -8.50 -10.39
N ARG A 1021 6.84 -9.17 -11.36
CA ARG A 1021 7.52 -8.58 -12.54
C ARG A 1021 6.77 -7.40 -13.16
N ILE A 1022 5.46 -7.56 -13.24
CA ILE A 1022 4.49 -6.61 -13.79
C ILE A 1022 4.41 -5.26 -13.04
N MET A 1023 4.92 -5.21 -11.81
CA MET A 1023 5.00 -4.03 -10.92
C MET A 1023 6.36 -3.33 -11.05
N ILE A 1024 7.33 -3.87 -11.80
CA ILE A 1024 8.67 -3.32 -11.95
C ILE A 1024 8.80 -2.17 -12.97
N PRO A 1025 8.07 -2.12 -14.13
CA PRO A 1025 8.15 -1.01 -15.11
C PRO A 1025 7.76 0.39 -14.58
N ALA A 1026 7.12 0.39 -13.41
CA ALA A 1026 7.05 1.46 -12.43
C ALA A 1026 8.29 2.31 -12.20
N LEU A 1027 9.45 1.66 -12.27
CA LEU A 1027 10.70 2.15 -11.76
C LEU A 1027 11.41 2.87 -12.89
N ASP A 1028 11.50 4.20 -12.82
CA ASP A 1028 12.11 4.98 -13.90
C ASP A 1028 13.62 4.67 -13.99
N ILE A 1029 14.34 4.68 -12.85
CA ILE A 1029 15.83 4.70 -12.83
C ILE A 1029 16.42 3.71 -11.81
N ILE A 1030 17.43 2.94 -12.25
CA ILE A 1030 18.34 2.12 -11.45
C ILE A 1030 19.75 2.74 -11.45
N ILE A 1031 20.25 3.08 -10.26
CA ILE A 1031 21.63 3.52 -10.03
C ILE A 1031 22.40 2.36 -9.41
N MET A 1032 23.32 1.76 -10.17
CA MET A 1032 24.19 0.68 -9.67
C MET A 1032 25.48 1.24 -9.08
N GLN A 1033 25.77 0.93 -7.82
CA GLN A 1033 26.96 1.38 -7.11
C GLN A 1033 27.80 0.22 -6.56
N VAL A 1034 29.07 0.18 -6.95
CA VAL A 1034 30.02 -0.91 -6.63
C VAL A 1034 31.25 -0.38 -5.88
N ARG A 1035 31.77 -1.21 -4.96
CA ARG A 1035 33.02 -0.97 -4.23
C ARG A 1035 34.18 -1.67 -4.93
N PHE A 1036 35.07 -0.90 -5.55
CA PHE A 1036 36.29 -1.42 -6.17
C PHE A 1036 37.48 -1.31 -5.21
N HIS A 1037 38.48 -2.15 -5.38
CA HIS A 1037 39.77 -2.01 -4.69
C HIS A 1037 40.87 -1.71 -5.71
N SER A 1038 41.28 -0.44 -5.77
CA SER A 1038 42.31 0.06 -6.66
C SER A 1038 43.70 -0.08 -6.04
N ARG A 1039 44.64 -0.68 -6.77
CA ARG A 1039 46.06 -0.78 -6.35
C ARG A 1039 46.74 0.59 -6.12
N LYS A 1040 46.16 1.69 -6.62
CA LYS A 1040 46.68 3.06 -6.44
C LYS A 1040 45.81 3.93 -5.51
N LYS A 1041 44.48 3.82 -5.59
CA LYS A 1041 43.52 4.67 -4.85
C LYS A 1041 42.89 3.98 -3.62
N GLY A 1042 43.28 2.74 -3.30
CA GLY A 1042 42.68 1.96 -2.23
C GLY A 1042 41.22 1.57 -2.55
N THR A 1043 40.40 1.46 -1.51
CA THR A 1043 38.97 1.12 -1.65
C THR A 1043 38.18 2.34 -2.15
N ILE A 1044 37.71 2.29 -3.40
CA ILE A 1044 36.93 3.35 -4.04
C ILE A 1044 35.48 2.92 -4.29
N ARG A 1045 34.56 3.89 -4.31
CA ARG A 1045 33.13 3.68 -4.60
C ARG A 1045 32.79 4.39 -5.90
N ARG A 1046 32.11 3.69 -6.81
CA ARG A 1046 31.73 4.17 -8.13
C ARG A 1046 30.30 3.79 -8.44
N ILE A 1047 29.54 4.68 -9.08
CA ILE A 1047 28.44 4.22 -9.91
C ILE A 1047 29.06 3.45 -11.09
N THR A 1048 28.51 2.28 -11.42
CA THR A 1048 28.96 1.46 -12.56
C THR A 1048 28.05 1.59 -13.78
N GLU A 1049 26.79 1.87 -13.53
CA GLU A 1049 25.71 1.88 -14.51
C GLU A 1049 24.55 2.71 -13.97
N ILE A 1050 24.00 3.59 -14.80
CA ILE A 1050 22.67 4.18 -14.60
C ILE A 1050 21.80 3.61 -15.70
N ALA A 1051 20.81 2.80 -15.32
CA ALA A 1051 19.91 2.11 -16.22
C ALA A 1051 18.48 2.58 -15.98
N GLU A 1052 17.81 2.98 -17.05
CA GLU A 1052 16.41 3.36 -17.09
C GLU A 1052 15.56 2.15 -17.50
N ILE A 1053 14.37 1.95 -16.91
CA ILE A 1053 13.48 0.87 -17.38
C ILE A 1053 12.70 1.36 -18.60
N SER A 1054 13.07 0.83 -19.77
CA SER A 1054 12.46 1.23 -21.04
C SER A 1054 11.21 0.45 -21.41
N GLY A 1055 10.98 -0.71 -20.79
CA GLY A 1055 9.75 -1.48 -20.91
C GLY A 1055 9.91 -2.97 -20.54
N VAL A 1056 8.99 -3.80 -21.04
CA VAL A 1056 9.08 -5.27 -21.00
C VAL A 1056 8.94 -5.78 -22.42
N GLU A 1057 9.81 -6.72 -22.81
CA GLU A 1057 9.81 -7.35 -24.13
C GLU A 1057 10.13 -8.84 -23.97
N GLY A 1058 9.18 -9.70 -24.36
CA GLY A 1058 9.19 -11.12 -24.01
C GLY A 1058 9.27 -11.35 -22.50
N GLU A 1059 9.97 -12.40 -22.07
CA GLU A 1059 10.26 -12.67 -20.66
C GLU A 1059 11.37 -11.76 -20.06
N SER A 1060 11.62 -10.56 -20.61
CA SER A 1060 12.69 -9.68 -20.13
C SER A 1060 12.28 -8.22 -19.97
N ILE A 1061 12.56 -7.67 -18.79
CA ILE A 1061 12.55 -6.23 -18.56
C ILE A 1061 13.74 -5.61 -19.29
N GLN A 1062 13.43 -4.58 -20.09
CA GLN A 1062 14.41 -3.85 -20.89
C GLN A 1062 14.97 -2.67 -20.11
N LEU A 1063 16.30 -2.55 -20.18
CA LEU A 1063 17.10 -1.65 -19.36
C LEU A 1063 17.98 -0.78 -20.26
N ASN A 1064 17.53 0.45 -20.50
CA ASN A 1064 18.29 1.47 -21.21
C ASN A 1064 19.43 1.95 -20.32
N LYS A 1065 20.64 1.41 -20.50
CA LYS A 1065 21.83 1.92 -19.81
C LYS A 1065 22.13 3.32 -20.37
N LEU A 1066 21.76 4.38 -19.65
CA LEU A 1066 21.99 5.77 -20.05
C LEU A 1066 23.46 6.15 -19.87
N TYR A 1067 24.07 5.67 -18.78
CA TYR A 1067 25.49 5.88 -18.49
C TYR A 1067 26.14 4.58 -18.01
N LYS A 1068 27.44 4.44 -18.31
CA LYS A 1068 28.26 3.28 -17.94
C LYS A 1068 29.66 3.73 -17.52
N TYR A 1069 30.25 3.06 -16.54
CA TYR A 1069 31.61 3.32 -16.07
C TYR A 1069 32.66 2.84 -17.07
N ASP A 1070 33.64 3.70 -17.34
CA ASP A 1070 34.88 3.41 -18.08
C ASP A 1070 36.05 3.25 -17.09
N PRO A 1071 36.49 2.01 -16.79
CA PRO A 1071 37.59 1.76 -15.85
C PRO A 1071 38.96 2.27 -16.32
N ALA A 1072 39.13 2.60 -17.61
CA ALA A 1072 40.38 3.16 -18.12
C ALA A 1072 40.48 4.66 -17.84
N LYS A 1073 39.34 5.36 -17.79
CA LYS A 1073 39.26 6.80 -17.47
C LYS A 1073 39.00 7.11 -15.99
N ASP A 1074 38.41 6.17 -15.23
CA ASP A 1074 37.88 6.40 -13.88
C ASP A 1074 36.65 7.34 -13.88
N GLU A 1075 35.86 7.29 -14.96
CA GLU A 1075 34.72 8.18 -15.26
C GLU A 1075 33.44 7.39 -15.60
N LEU A 1076 32.27 8.00 -15.39
CA LEU A 1076 31.00 7.48 -15.91
C LEU A 1076 30.64 8.22 -17.21
N VAL A 1077 30.59 7.50 -18.34
CA VAL A 1077 30.34 8.05 -19.67
C VAL A 1077 28.91 7.77 -20.13
N SER A 1078 28.31 8.70 -20.87
CA SER A 1078 27.04 8.46 -21.56
C SER A 1078 27.20 7.37 -22.62
N THR A 1079 26.16 6.57 -22.82
CA THR A 1079 26.10 5.54 -23.87
C THR A 1079 25.56 6.06 -25.19
N GLY A 1080 25.03 7.30 -25.23
CA GLY A 1080 24.29 7.84 -26.36
C GLY A 1080 22.85 7.32 -26.49
N VAL A 1081 22.36 6.51 -25.54
CA VAL A 1081 20.96 6.05 -25.51
C VAL A 1081 20.04 7.19 -25.03
N PRO A 1082 19.01 7.60 -25.79
CA PRO A 1082 18.06 8.62 -25.34
C PRO A 1082 17.25 8.17 -24.11
N SER A 1083 17.11 9.05 -23.12
CA SER A 1083 16.31 8.78 -21.92
C SER A 1083 14.81 8.87 -22.22
N ARG A 1084 14.08 7.76 -22.03
CA ARG A 1084 12.63 7.73 -21.96
C ARG A 1084 12.10 8.61 -20.82
N THR A 1085 12.76 8.66 -19.67
CA THR A 1085 12.32 9.46 -18.52
C THR A 1085 12.40 10.97 -18.78
N LEU A 1086 13.47 11.47 -19.44
CA LEU A 1086 13.50 12.86 -19.91
C LEU A 1086 12.39 13.15 -20.94
N ASN A 1087 12.16 12.26 -21.90
CA ASN A 1087 11.11 12.44 -22.91
C ASN A 1087 9.69 12.43 -22.30
N LEU A 1088 9.45 11.61 -21.27
CA LEU A 1088 8.20 11.62 -20.50
C LEU A 1088 8.06 12.90 -19.67
N LEU A 1089 9.13 13.37 -19.03
CA LEU A 1089 9.12 14.61 -18.26
C LEU A 1089 8.87 15.83 -19.16
N ALA A 1090 9.49 15.88 -20.34
CA ALA A 1090 9.23 16.88 -21.37
C ALA A 1090 7.74 16.90 -21.78
N HIS A 1091 7.18 15.72 -22.09
CA HIS A 1091 5.76 15.59 -22.42
C HIS A 1091 4.82 16.01 -21.27
N HIS A 1092 5.19 15.74 -20.02
CA HIS A 1092 4.38 16.07 -18.84
C HIS A 1092 4.48 17.54 -18.41
N THR A 1093 5.63 18.19 -18.58
CA THR A 1093 5.84 19.62 -18.30
C THR A 1093 5.40 20.52 -19.45
N GLY A 1094 5.29 19.97 -20.67
CA GLY A 1094 5.09 20.74 -21.91
C GLY A 1094 6.37 21.36 -22.47
N MET A 1095 7.52 21.15 -21.82
CA MET A 1095 8.83 21.65 -22.26
C MET A 1095 9.40 20.80 -23.39
N SER A 1096 10.18 21.39 -24.28
CA SER A 1096 11.01 20.63 -25.22
C SER A 1096 12.19 19.97 -24.51
N VAL A 1097 12.76 18.92 -25.14
CA VAL A 1097 13.99 18.27 -24.66
C VAL A 1097 15.17 19.26 -24.60
N SER A 1098 15.18 20.27 -25.49
CA SER A 1098 16.20 21.33 -25.48
C SER A 1098 16.08 22.25 -24.26
N GLU A 1099 14.86 22.55 -23.81
CA GLU A 1099 14.64 23.31 -22.56
C GLU A 1099 14.99 22.47 -21.32
N LEU A 1100 14.75 21.16 -21.34
CA LEU A 1100 15.21 20.27 -20.26
C LEU A 1100 16.75 20.16 -20.17
N GLU A 1101 17.47 20.12 -21.31
CA GLU A 1101 18.94 20.17 -21.29
C GLU A 1101 19.47 21.54 -20.83
N LEU A 1102 18.75 22.63 -21.10
CA LEU A 1102 19.06 23.96 -20.56
C LEU A 1102 18.86 24.01 -19.03
N GLU A 1103 17.76 23.45 -18.53
CA GLU A 1103 17.51 23.25 -17.09
C GLU A 1103 18.58 22.35 -16.43
N LYS A 1104 19.17 21.43 -17.18
CA LYS A 1104 20.25 20.55 -16.72
C LYS A 1104 21.57 21.32 -16.63
N GLU A 1105 21.87 22.14 -17.63
CA GLU A 1105 23.09 22.96 -17.67
C GLU A 1105 23.09 24.03 -16.56
N LYS A 1106 21.95 24.68 -16.27
CA LYS A 1106 21.77 25.53 -15.08
C LYS A 1106 22.15 24.82 -13.78
N ARG A 1107 21.55 23.64 -13.53
CA ARG A 1107 21.80 22.82 -12.33
C ARG A 1107 23.27 22.36 -12.24
N LYS A 1108 23.88 22.02 -13.37
CA LYS A 1108 25.30 21.66 -13.48
C LYS A 1108 26.22 22.82 -13.10
N ILE A 1109 25.98 24.03 -13.62
CA ILE A 1109 26.73 25.25 -13.29
C ILE A 1109 26.68 25.56 -11.79
N ILE A 1110 25.53 25.39 -11.14
CA ILE A 1110 25.36 25.56 -9.68
C ILE A 1110 26.21 24.55 -8.89
N LEU A 1111 26.31 23.30 -9.37
CA LEU A 1111 27.15 22.26 -8.77
C LEU A 1111 28.65 22.51 -9.02
N ASP A 1112 29.05 22.89 -10.23
CA ASP A 1112 30.43 23.22 -10.58
C ASP A 1112 30.93 24.43 -9.75
N TRP A 1113 30.11 25.49 -9.60
CA TRP A 1113 30.41 26.62 -8.71
C TRP A 1113 30.57 26.20 -7.23
N MET A 1114 29.74 25.29 -6.72
CA MET A 1114 29.91 24.76 -5.37
C MET A 1114 31.22 23.96 -5.22
N ILE A 1115 31.69 23.28 -6.28
CA ILE A 1115 33.00 22.62 -6.31
C ILE A 1115 34.13 23.66 -6.29
N GLU A 1116 34.07 24.70 -7.14
CA GLU A 1116 35.05 25.81 -7.18
C GLU A 1116 35.20 26.47 -5.80
N ARG A 1117 34.06 26.83 -5.17
CA ARG A 1117 34.02 27.48 -3.85
C ARG A 1117 34.25 26.50 -2.68
N GLY A 1118 34.44 25.21 -2.95
CA GLY A 1118 34.75 24.18 -1.94
C GLY A 1118 33.61 23.91 -0.94
N ILE A 1119 32.37 24.21 -1.32
CA ILE A 1119 31.17 24.08 -0.48
C ILE A 1119 30.79 22.60 -0.35
N ARG A 1120 30.93 22.02 0.85
CA ARG A 1120 30.79 20.55 1.07
C ARG A 1120 30.02 20.10 2.31
N SER A 1121 29.72 20.97 3.28
CA SER A 1121 28.88 20.55 4.43
C SER A 1121 27.41 20.48 4.02
N ILE A 1122 26.66 19.54 4.60
CA ILE A 1122 25.23 19.33 4.24
C ILE A 1122 24.41 20.61 4.36
N GLU A 1123 24.64 21.41 5.39
CA GLU A 1123 23.94 22.68 5.64
C GLU A 1123 24.10 23.67 4.48
N LYS A 1124 25.33 23.82 3.97
CA LYS A 1124 25.65 24.82 2.93
C LYS A 1124 25.24 24.34 1.54
N VAL A 1125 25.44 23.05 1.23
CA VAL A 1125 24.98 22.46 -0.03
C VAL A 1125 23.45 22.48 -0.09
N GLY A 1126 22.78 22.06 0.99
CA GLY A 1126 21.33 22.12 1.12
C GLY A 1126 20.78 23.56 1.09
N TYR A 1127 21.47 24.53 1.69
CA TYR A 1127 21.10 25.95 1.57
C TYR A 1127 21.08 26.40 0.11
N TYR A 1128 22.14 26.18 -0.66
CA TYR A 1128 22.18 26.63 -2.07
C TYR A 1128 21.18 25.89 -2.97
N ILE A 1129 20.93 24.60 -2.75
CA ILE A 1129 19.86 23.87 -3.45
C ILE A 1129 18.47 24.40 -3.07
N ARG A 1130 18.20 24.75 -1.80
CA ARG A 1130 16.94 25.42 -1.42
C ARG A 1130 16.83 26.83 -2.00
N GLN A 1131 17.92 27.59 -2.14
CA GLN A 1131 17.89 28.90 -2.80
C GLN A 1131 17.54 28.80 -4.28
N PHE A 1132 18.00 27.77 -5.00
CA PHE A 1132 17.56 27.51 -6.38
C PHE A 1132 16.03 27.35 -6.48
N TYR A 1133 15.40 26.64 -5.54
CA TYR A 1133 13.95 26.46 -5.48
C TYR A 1133 13.15 27.68 -4.97
N ILE A 1134 13.81 28.72 -4.44
CA ILE A 1134 13.16 29.91 -3.85
C ILE A 1134 13.33 31.14 -4.75
N ASP A 1135 14.54 31.35 -5.27
CA ASP A 1135 14.94 32.50 -6.07
C ASP A 1135 16.14 32.13 -6.96
N GLU A 1136 15.84 31.40 -8.05
CA GLU A 1136 16.81 30.99 -9.06
C GLU A 1136 17.57 32.20 -9.65
N GLU A 1137 16.86 33.28 -9.97
CA GLU A 1137 17.41 34.44 -10.68
C GLU A 1137 18.46 35.17 -9.81
N SER A 1138 18.17 35.36 -8.53
CA SER A 1138 19.13 35.93 -7.56
C SER A 1138 20.32 35.00 -7.32
N LEU A 1139 20.10 33.69 -7.26
CA LEU A 1139 21.18 32.72 -7.13
C LEU A 1139 22.10 32.73 -8.37
N LEU A 1140 21.55 32.74 -9.59
CA LEU A 1140 22.34 32.79 -10.83
C LEU A 1140 23.10 34.12 -10.95
N LYS A 1141 22.48 35.26 -10.64
CA LYS A 1141 23.18 36.58 -10.59
C LYS A 1141 24.30 36.60 -9.56
N LYS A 1142 24.11 35.97 -8.39
CA LYS A 1142 25.17 35.80 -7.39
C LYS A 1142 26.32 34.97 -7.96
N ILE A 1143 26.03 33.85 -8.62
CA ILE A 1143 27.06 32.98 -9.22
C ILE A 1143 27.77 33.69 -10.38
N GLU A 1144 27.10 34.54 -11.16
CA GLU A 1144 27.74 35.37 -12.19
C GLU A 1144 28.73 36.39 -11.61
N ALA A 1145 28.45 36.93 -10.43
CA ALA A 1145 29.34 37.85 -9.72
C ALA A 1145 30.44 37.16 -8.90
N GLU A 1146 30.26 35.87 -8.55
CA GLU A 1146 31.14 35.12 -7.64
C GLU A 1146 31.91 33.95 -8.28
N GLY A 1147 31.55 33.51 -9.48
CA GLY A 1147 32.14 32.35 -10.15
C GLY A 1147 33.48 32.62 -10.84
N SER A 1148 34.08 31.59 -11.42
CA SER A 1148 35.22 31.78 -12.33
C SER A 1148 34.81 32.52 -13.62
N THR A 1149 35.79 32.98 -14.37
CA THR A 1149 35.60 33.66 -15.67
C THR A 1149 34.85 32.79 -16.68
N GLU A 1150 34.90 31.46 -16.54
CA GLU A 1150 34.19 30.53 -17.40
C GLU A 1150 32.74 30.32 -16.93
N THR A 1151 32.52 30.05 -15.64
CA THR A 1151 31.18 29.95 -15.03
C THR A 1151 30.34 31.22 -15.25
N SER A 1152 30.95 32.40 -15.04
CA SER A 1152 30.29 33.70 -15.25
C SER A 1152 29.93 33.94 -16.72
N ARG A 1153 30.74 33.41 -17.65
CA ARG A 1153 30.45 33.47 -19.09
C ARG A 1153 29.33 32.52 -19.49
N GLN A 1154 29.29 31.32 -18.91
CA GLN A 1154 28.22 30.35 -19.14
C GLN A 1154 26.87 30.92 -18.70
N ILE A 1155 26.80 31.57 -17.53
CA ILE A 1155 25.56 32.22 -17.05
C ILE A 1155 25.12 33.35 -17.99
N ARG A 1156 26.03 34.21 -18.47
CA ARG A 1156 25.76 35.22 -19.52
C ARG A 1156 25.44 34.65 -20.91
N THR A 1157 25.36 33.34 -21.05
CA THR A 1157 24.91 32.63 -22.27
C THR A 1157 23.60 31.87 -22.03
N LEU A 1158 23.10 31.85 -20.78
CA LEU A 1158 21.84 31.24 -20.34
C LEU A 1158 20.78 32.28 -19.92
N ILE A 1159 21.23 33.47 -19.53
CA ILE A 1159 20.42 34.70 -19.32
C ILE A 1159 20.55 35.59 -20.56
#